data_AF-G0R6B0-F1
#
_entry.id   AF-G0R6B0-F1
#
_cell.length_a   1.000
_cell.length_b   1.000
_cell.length_c   1.000
_cell.angle_alpha   90.00
_cell.angle_beta   90.00
_cell.angle_gamma   90.00
#
_symmetry.space_group_name_H-M   'P 1'
#
loop_
_entity.id
_entity.type
_entity.pdbx_description
1 polymer ?
#
loop_
_entity_poly.entity_id
_entity_poly.type
_entity_poly.pdbx_seq_one_letter_code
_entity_poly.pdbx_strand_id
1 'polypeptide(L)'
;MQKVYLYTQFMNNQKPGVFTIENVTHQVSFIYRLYVGQSFNYKNFPGRIQNLSLCGGNNCYQENVEKIQKIISLNPAKEIVIPQKNFLVVESQEFNVDDDKKVPVYKRFENEYNGVQEFSISGWFRINRGSNRAAWSTGYHFNDNTTPQDFAQPGDRTLAFFIINNILHFCTYDLTSKNNNINKNIDFNNDNEGQWLYIQHSYSDMLYKAYVHTQFAGQQPKVLNFDSITHRTSTLFHLWVGQSFNYRNFPGRIVGLNLCGGNGCYRELGLEKAWENAPADIVIQRQEVQIVTEKDYDYNGAASPVYQKFENKFPGNQEFAITTWIKITPNLARPTWATGYHFNSNVVPTDFAKLGDRTLAFFIINNILHFPTYDVKTNNPNVNQNINIQEFNVGSWALIYHGYTDKGSKAFVYTQFQNREPDVLRFNNIYHKDAFFYHLWVGQSFAYKNFPGRINNLRLCGGSGCYREQGFENDWAKSPVPPLLPKQEFSILDDKDFDFNGPATPVYQKFENKFNGVQEFSITCWIKIAPNVARTVWTSGYHFNSNQQPADLEKHGDRTLSFFVINNTLHFPTYDLATNNINLYKNIDFTNAQVGVWALVYHAYTNNGNKAFVFNQFYNSKPSTLNFPNVIHRDSNIYHLWVGQSFAYKNFPGRINNLRLCGGIGCYRELGFENDWINLLFLQYTQIRNLNIQMIKFSISMDLLLQFIKNSKINLTEFKNFQSHVGLRLHLMQLEHVWTSGYHFNSNEQPADVEKHGDRTLSFFIINNMLHFPTYDLATNNINLYKNIDFTDLQVGVWALVYHAYTNNGNKAFVYNQFQNNKPSILNFPNVIHQDSKIYHLWVGQSFAYKNFPGRINNLRLCGGSGCYREQGFESDWAKSPVPPVIPKQEFSILDDKDFDFNGPATPVYQKFENKFNGVQEFSITCWIKIAPNVARTLWTSGYHFNSNEQPADMEKLGDRTLSFFIINNMLHFPTYDLATNNINLYQNIDFTDAQVGVWALVYHAYTNNGNKAFVFNQFNNSKPSILNFPNVVHQVSKIYHLWVGQSFAYKNFPGRINNLRLCGGSGCYREQGLKMN
;
A
#
# COMPACT_ATOMS: atom_id res chain seq x y z
N MET A 1 83.36 60.99 -1.92
CA MET A 1 83.15 59.53 -1.96
C MET A 1 81.67 59.26 -1.70
N GLN A 2 80.94 58.70 -2.66
CA GLN A 2 79.54 58.31 -2.44
C GLN A 2 79.54 56.89 -1.86
N LYS A 3 78.73 56.67 -0.81
CA LYS A 3 78.56 55.37 -0.15
C LYS A 3 77.10 54.91 -0.29
N VAL A 4 76.89 53.62 -0.48
CA VAL A 4 75.56 52.99 -0.45
C VAL A 4 75.49 52.09 0.78
N TYR A 5 74.46 52.27 1.60
CA TYR A 5 74.17 51.41 2.75
C TYR A 5 72.93 50.57 2.45
N LEU A 6 73.04 49.26 2.62
CA LEU A 6 71.90 48.34 2.63
C LEU A 6 71.70 47.85 4.06
N TYR A 7 70.57 48.19 4.65
CA TYR A 7 70.16 47.73 5.97
C TYR A 7 69.15 46.59 5.84
N THR A 8 69.39 45.49 6.53
CA THR A 8 68.48 44.33 6.57
C THR A 8 68.18 43.96 8.02
N GLN A 9 66.91 43.82 8.37
CA GLN A 9 66.46 43.39 9.69
C GLN A 9 65.41 42.30 9.55
N PHE A 10 65.67 41.13 10.14
CA PHE A 10 64.73 40.03 10.18
C PHE A 10 63.83 40.17 11.42
N MET A 11 62.54 39.82 11.29
CA MET A 11 61.52 40.03 12.34
C MET A 11 61.79 39.28 13.66
N ASN A 12 62.69 38.28 13.66
CA ASN A 12 62.94 37.41 14.81
C ASN A 12 64.04 37.93 15.77
N ASN A 13 64.10 39.24 16.04
CA ASN A 13 65.07 39.86 16.97
C ASN A 13 66.56 39.60 16.67
N GLN A 14 66.92 39.24 15.43
CA GLN A 14 68.32 39.17 15.04
C GLN A 14 68.88 40.58 14.84
N LYS A 15 70.14 40.80 15.25
CA LYS A 15 70.84 42.08 15.03
C LYS A 15 70.81 42.41 13.53
N PRO A 16 70.49 43.66 13.16
CA PRO A 16 70.42 44.04 11.76
C PRO A 16 71.78 43.92 11.08
N GLY A 17 71.77 43.39 9.86
CA GLY A 17 72.93 43.37 8.97
C GLY A 17 73.04 44.70 8.22
N VAL A 18 74.20 45.35 8.31
CA VAL A 18 74.52 46.55 7.51
C VAL A 18 75.60 46.18 6.50
N PHE A 19 75.27 46.31 5.22
CA PHE A 19 76.23 46.17 4.14
C PHE A 19 76.56 47.56 3.58
N THR A 20 77.84 47.90 3.54
CA THR A 20 78.32 49.17 2.98
C THR A 20 79.07 48.91 1.70
N ILE A 21 78.70 49.60 0.62
CA ILE A 21 79.43 49.62 -0.63
C ILE A 21 80.06 51.01 -0.75
N GLU A 22 81.40 51.07 -0.71
CA GLU A 22 82.16 52.31 -0.82
C GLU A 22 82.61 52.58 -2.26
N ASN A 23 82.94 53.84 -2.56
CA ASN A 23 83.44 54.29 -3.88
C ASN A 23 82.47 54.04 -5.06
N VAL A 24 81.17 54.03 -4.79
CA VAL A 24 80.17 53.91 -5.86
C VAL A 24 80.09 55.24 -6.61
N THR A 25 80.04 55.21 -7.94
CA THR A 25 79.80 56.41 -8.77
C THR A 25 78.52 56.18 -9.55
N HIS A 26 77.45 56.90 -9.21
CA HIS A 26 76.20 56.82 -9.96
C HIS A 26 76.17 57.91 -11.05
N GLN A 27 75.84 57.53 -12.29
CA GLN A 27 75.44 58.53 -13.28
C GLN A 27 74.08 59.12 -12.87
N VAL A 28 74.02 60.44 -12.72
CA VAL A 28 72.78 61.14 -12.40
C VAL A 28 71.85 61.05 -13.61
N SER A 29 70.74 60.34 -13.46
CA SER A 29 69.68 60.25 -14.46
C SER A 29 68.50 61.13 -14.04
N PHE A 30 67.81 61.72 -15.01
CA PHE A 30 66.52 62.39 -14.77
C PHE A 30 65.37 61.41 -14.55
N ILE A 31 65.59 60.12 -14.81
CA ILE A 31 64.59 59.06 -14.69
C ILE A 31 65.18 57.92 -13.86
N TYR A 32 64.52 57.61 -12.74
CA TYR A 32 64.79 56.41 -11.92
C TYR A 32 63.58 55.47 -12.03
N ARG A 33 63.84 54.18 -12.24
CA ARG A 33 62.82 53.12 -12.22
C ARG A 33 63.12 52.15 -11.09
N LEU A 34 62.13 51.90 -10.25
CA LEU A 34 62.21 50.90 -9.18
C LEU A 34 61.43 49.65 -9.62
N TYR A 35 62.11 48.52 -9.73
CA TYR A 35 61.50 47.23 -10.01
C TYR A 35 61.32 46.48 -8.69
N VAL A 36 60.09 46.00 -8.43
CA VAL A 36 59.69 45.39 -7.15
C VAL A 36 59.11 44.02 -7.43
N GLY A 37 59.59 43.00 -6.73
CA GLY A 37 59.10 41.62 -6.88
C GLY A 37 59.67 40.88 -8.09
N GLN A 38 59.83 41.53 -9.25
CA GLN A 38 60.54 40.97 -10.40
C GLN A 38 61.32 42.07 -11.11
N SER A 39 62.58 41.81 -11.46
CA SER A 39 63.35 42.68 -12.34
C SER A 39 63.95 41.86 -13.49
N PHE A 40 63.79 42.36 -14.72
CA PHE A 40 64.38 41.76 -15.93
C PHE A 40 64.14 40.24 -16.03
N ASN A 41 65.21 39.45 -16.11
CA ASN A 41 65.17 37.99 -16.25
C ASN A 41 65.29 37.24 -14.91
N TYR A 42 65.22 37.94 -13.77
CA TYR A 42 65.27 37.30 -12.46
C TYR A 42 63.93 36.66 -12.08
N LYS A 43 63.98 35.57 -11.32
CA LYS A 43 62.78 34.90 -10.80
C LYS A 43 62.03 35.84 -9.85
N ASN A 44 60.70 35.71 -9.80
CA ASN A 44 59.86 36.45 -8.86
C ASN A 44 60.32 36.23 -7.42
N PHE A 45 60.28 37.29 -6.62
CA PHE A 45 60.47 37.24 -5.18
C PHE A 45 59.36 36.36 -4.57
N PRO A 46 59.69 35.22 -3.93
CA PRO A 46 58.72 34.24 -3.44
C PRO A 46 58.14 34.66 -2.08
N GLY A 47 57.80 35.93 -1.93
CA GLY A 47 57.33 36.50 -0.68
C GLY A 47 56.48 37.75 -0.90
N ARG A 48 55.97 38.31 0.19
CA ARG A 48 55.14 39.51 0.14
C ARG A 48 55.96 40.74 0.51
N ILE A 49 56.00 41.74 -0.38
CA ILE A 49 56.60 43.05 -0.10
C ILE A 49 55.50 43.98 0.39
N GLN A 50 55.72 44.65 1.52
CA GLN A 50 54.77 45.61 2.11
C GLN A 50 55.51 46.89 2.52
N ASN A 51 54.77 48.01 2.58
CA ASN A 51 55.28 49.32 3.01
C ASN A 51 56.55 49.78 2.30
N LEU A 52 56.67 49.46 1.00
CA LEU A 52 57.76 49.97 0.18
C LEU A 52 57.68 51.50 0.11
N SER A 53 58.71 52.17 0.61
CA SER A 53 58.86 53.62 0.50
C SER A 53 60.16 53.95 -0.23
N LEU A 54 60.09 54.95 -1.10
CA LEU A 54 61.25 55.51 -1.80
C LEU A 54 61.40 56.96 -1.37
N CYS A 55 62.61 57.34 -0.95
CA CYS A 55 62.93 58.70 -0.54
C CYS A 55 64.09 59.22 -1.42
N GLY A 56 63.93 60.39 -2.05
CA GLY A 56 64.99 61.10 -2.76
C GLY A 56 65.14 62.55 -2.30
N GLY A 57 66.37 63.04 -2.14
CA GLY A 57 66.70 64.41 -1.69
C GLY A 57 67.63 64.47 -0.47
N ASN A 58 68.01 65.69 -0.05
CA ASN A 58 69.04 65.94 0.97
C ASN A 58 68.75 65.34 2.36
N ASN A 59 67.52 64.91 2.63
CA ASN A 59 67.08 64.36 3.92
C ASN A 59 66.85 62.84 3.91
N CYS A 60 67.03 62.18 2.75
CA CYS A 60 66.75 60.76 2.58
C CYS A 60 67.95 59.85 2.88
N TYR A 61 69.17 60.38 2.77
CA TYR A 61 70.38 59.68 3.18
C TYR A 61 70.51 59.73 4.71
N GLN A 62 70.62 58.56 5.36
CA GLN A 62 70.93 58.44 6.78
C GLN A 62 72.03 57.41 6.99
N GLU A 63 73.09 57.81 7.70
CA GLU A 63 74.22 56.95 8.05
C GLU A 63 74.13 56.41 9.49
N ASN A 64 73.23 56.94 10.30
CA ASN A 64 73.02 56.51 11.68
C ASN A 64 71.94 55.42 11.74
N VAL A 65 72.34 54.21 12.14
CA VAL A 65 71.46 53.03 12.30
C VAL A 65 70.29 53.30 13.26
N GLU A 66 70.50 54.04 14.35
CA GLU A 66 69.43 54.38 15.31
C GLU A 66 68.37 55.30 14.68
N LYS A 67 68.79 56.22 13.78
CA LYS A 67 67.85 57.06 13.03
C LYS A 67 67.07 56.26 11.99
N ILE A 68 67.72 55.30 11.32
CA ILE A 68 67.04 54.36 10.41
C ILE A 68 66.03 53.51 11.20
N GLN A 69 66.40 52.98 12.37
CA GLN A 69 65.50 52.26 13.27
C GLN A 69 64.33 53.12 13.73
N LYS A 70 64.57 54.41 14.03
CA LYS A 70 63.50 55.36 14.35
C LYS A 70 62.53 55.55 13.18
N ILE A 71 63.03 55.67 11.95
CA ILE A 71 62.21 55.76 10.73
C ILE A 71 61.40 54.48 10.50
N ILE A 72 61.99 53.30 10.73
CA ILE A 72 61.29 51.99 10.66
C ILE A 72 60.21 51.90 11.75
N SER A 73 60.50 52.35 12.98
CA SER A 73 59.55 52.33 14.09
C SER A 73 58.36 53.28 13.92
N LEU A 74 58.52 54.34 13.11
CA LEU A 74 57.45 55.27 12.72
C LEU A 74 56.53 54.71 11.63
N ASN A 75 56.93 53.66 10.93
CA ASN A 75 56.13 52.94 9.95
C ASN A 75 56.13 51.42 10.24
N PRO A 76 55.61 50.98 11.40
CA PRO A 76 55.59 49.56 11.73
C PRO A 76 54.81 48.80 10.66
N ALA A 77 55.38 47.71 10.14
CA ALA A 77 54.63 46.79 9.31
C ALA A 77 53.39 46.35 10.10
N LYS A 78 52.19 46.71 9.62
CA LYS A 78 50.97 46.16 10.20
C LYS A 78 51.02 44.66 9.97
N GLU A 79 51.06 43.89 11.05
CA GLU A 79 50.86 42.46 10.98
C GLU A 79 49.48 42.23 10.35
N ILE A 80 49.48 41.71 9.12
CA ILE A 80 48.24 41.34 8.46
C ILE A 80 47.86 39.99 9.04
N VAL A 81 47.16 40.04 10.18
CA VAL A 81 46.43 38.91 10.71
C VAL A 81 45.39 38.56 9.65
N ILE A 82 45.62 37.46 8.93
CA ILE A 82 44.58 36.94 8.05
C ILE A 82 43.48 36.44 8.97
N PRO A 83 42.27 37.03 8.89
CA PRO A 83 41.19 36.66 9.79
C PRO A 83 40.86 35.18 9.58
N GLN A 84 40.48 34.52 10.68
CA GLN A 84 40.03 33.14 10.65
C GLN A 84 38.89 32.98 9.64
N LYS A 85 39.04 32.01 8.73
CA LYS A 85 37.98 31.59 7.81
C LYS A 85 37.67 30.12 8.08
N ASN A 86 36.39 29.82 8.27
CA ASN A 86 35.91 28.45 8.45
C ASN A 86 35.01 28.07 7.27
N PHE A 87 35.19 26.87 6.75
CA PHE A 87 34.37 26.31 5.69
C PHE A 87 33.87 24.94 6.11
N LEU A 88 32.55 24.80 6.19
CA LEU A 88 31.91 23.51 6.36
C LEU A 88 32.02 22.72 5.04
N VAL A 89 32.82 21.65 5.07
CA VAL A 89 33.11 20.81 3.90
C VAL A 89 32.10 19.68 3.80
N VAL A 90 31.77 19.05 4.92
CA VAL A 90 30.76 17.98 5.03
C VAL A 90 29.86 18.29 6.20
N GLU A 91 28.58 18.57 5.93
CA GLU A 91 27.57 18.71 6.98
C GLU A 91 27.30 17.35 7.62
N SER A 92 26.91 16.35 6.81
CA SER A 92 26.77 14.97 7.24
C SER A 92 26.76 14.05 6.02
N GLN A 93 27.68 13.09 5.94
CA GLN A 93 27.73 12.14 4.85
C GLN A 93 28.23 10.77 5.30
N GLU A 94 27.57 9.74 4.80
CA GLU A 94 27.95 8.34 4.97
C GLU A 94 28.74 7.86 3.74
N PHE A 95 29.80 7.11 3.98
CA PHE A 95 30.66 6.53 2.96
C PHE A 95 30.68 5.01 3.14
N ASN A 96 30.51 4.27 2.03
CA ASN A 96 30.50 2.82 2.06
C ASN A 96 31.78 2.27 1.40
N VAL A 97 32.60 1.57 2.18
CA VAL A 97 33.87 0.96 1.72
C VAL A 97 33.67 -0.18 0.72
N ASP A 98 32.49 -0.80 0.73
CA ASP A 98 32.11 -1.89 -0.16
C ASP A 98 31.39 -1.40 -1.44
N ASP A 99 31.14 -0.10 -1.57
CA ASP A 99 30.59 0.49 -2.80
C ASP A 99 31.74 0.86 -3.74
N ASP A 100 31.75 0.26 -4.93
CA ASP A 100 32.70 0.59 -5.99
C ASP A 100 32.43 1.97 -6.62
N LYS A 101 31.26 2.57 -6.36
CA LYS A 101 30.96 3.93 -6.78
C LYS A 101 31.82 4.92 -6.01
N LYS A 102 32.69 5.60 -6.75
CA LYS A 102 33.51 6.70 -6.23
C LYS A 102 32.62 7.92 -5.95
N VAL A 103 32.41 8.27 -4.68
CA VAL A 103 31.62 9.45 -4.28
C VAL A 103 32.44 10.40 -3.39
N PRO A 104 33.59 10.91 -3.86
CA PRO A 104 34.39 11.85 -3.08
C PRO A 104 33.64 13.18 -2.89
N VAL A 105 33.73 13.77 -1.71
CA VAL A 105 33.46 15.21 -1.57
C VAL A 105 34.74 15.95 -1.92
N TYR A 106 34.69 16.74 -2.98
CA TYR A 106 35.84 17.51 -3.46
C TYR A 106 35.56 19.01 -3.40
N LYS A 107 36.49 19.76 -2.83
CA LYS A 107 36.49 21.24 -2.80
C LYS A 107 37.83 21.76 -3.29
N ARG A 108 37.77 22.83 -4.08
CA ARG A 108 38.93 23.60 -4.55
C ARG A 108 38.81 25.02 -4.02
N PHE A 109 39.91 25.54 -3.51
CA PHE A 109 40.01 26.86 -2.91
C PHE A 109 41.10 27.64 -3.65
N GLU A 110 40.70 28.69 -4.39
CA GLU A 110 41.62 29.62 -5.04
C GLU A 110 41.66 30.99 -4.37
N ASN A 111 42.85 31.38 -3.92
CA ASN A 111 43.19 32.64 -3.28
C ASN A 111 42.49 32.91 -1.93
N GLU A 112 41.58 32.06 -1.45
CA GLU A 112 40.90 32.28 -0.17
C GLU A 112 41.84 32.15 1.03
N TYR A 113 42.94 31.40 0.86
CA TYR A 113 43.97 31.15 1.87
C TYR A 113 45.35 31.73 1.50
N ASN A 114 45.39 32.70 0.60
CA ASN A 114 46.67 33.33 0.22
C ASN A 114 47.36 33.95 1.45
N GLY A 115 48.59 33.49 1.73
CA GLY A 115 49.42 33.97 2.84
C GLY A 115 49.03 33.42 4.21
N VAL A 116 48.13 32.44 4.29
CA VAL A 116 47.69 31.82 5.55
C VAL A 116 48.84 31.10 6.24
N GLN A 117 49.03 31.41 7.53
CA GLN A 117 50.08 30.86 8.38
C GLN A 117 49.60 29.66 9.21
N GLU A 118 48.28 29.47 9.34
CA GLU A 118 47.71 28.38 10.12
C GLU A 118 46.48 27.81 9.42
N PHE A 119 46.37 26.49 9.43
CA PHE A 119 45.18 25.81 8.92
C PHE A 119 44.87 24.55 9.72
N SER A 120 43.60 24.15 9.72
CA SER A 120 43.16 22.93 10.38
C SER A 120 41.96 22.28 9.73
N ILE A 121 41.88 20.95 9.85
CA ILE A 121 40.73 20.15 9.48
C ILE A 121 40.20 19.49 10.76
N SER A 122 38.93 19.69 11.07
CA SER A 122 38.31 19.06 12.23
C SER A 122 36.87 18.62 11.98
N GLY A 123 36.45 17.54 12.63
CA GLY A 123 35.11 16.99 12.46
C GLY A 123 34.90 15.67 13.19
N TRP A 124 33.70 15.13 13.04
CA TRP A 124 33.27 13.88 13.65
C TRP A 124 33.28 12.74 12.65
N PHE A 125 33.83 11.62 13.06
CA PHE A 125 33.96 10.41 12.27
C PHE A 125 33.32 9.25 13.04
N ARG A 126 32.67 8.33 12.34
CA ARG A 126 32.17 7.08 12.92
C ARG A 126 32.51 5.96 11.95
N ILE A 127 33.26 4.97 12.42
CA ILE A 127 33.64 3.81 11.60
C ILE A 127 32.53 2.76 11.72
N ASN A 128 32.04 2.25 10.60
CA ASN A 128 30.97 1.26 10.56
C ASN A 128 31.43 -0.09 11.10
N ARG A 129 30.54 -0.76 11.83
CA ARG A 129 30.82 -2.07 12.42
C ARG A 129 31.01 -3.14 11.36
N GLY A 130 32.06 -3.96 11.53
CA GLY A 130 32.38 -5.05 10.61
C GLY A 130 32.76 -4.60 9.20
N SER A 131 33.12 -3.33 9.01
CA SER A 131 33.57 -2.80 7.72
C SER A 131 34.91 -3.42 7.30
N ASN A 132 35.07 -3.74 6.02
CA ASN A 132 36.33 -4.28 5.50
C ASN A 132 37.37 -3.17 5.36
N ARG A 133 38.40 -3.18 6.22
CA ARG A 133 39.48 -2.19 6.25
C ARG A 133 40.84 -2.74 5.83
N ALA A 134 40.88 -3.87 5.12
CA ALA A 134 42.14 -4.50 4.69
C ALA A 134 42.93 -3.66 3.66
N ALA A 135 42.27 -2.69 3.01
CA ALA A 135 42.88 -1.75 2.09
C ALA A 135 42.77 -0.33 2.64
N TRP A 136 43.66 0.55 2.16
CA TRP A 136 43.67 1.96 2.50
C TRP A 136 42.37 2.67 2.06
N SER A 137 41.76 3.36 3.00
CA SER A 137 40.59 4.24 2.79
C SER A 137 40.90 5.67 3.20
N THR A 138 40.40 6.65 2.44
CA THR A 138 40.65 8.07 2.73
C THR A 138 39.62 8.63 3.69
N GLY A 139 40.05 9.23 4.81
CA GLY A 139 39.20 10.11 5.60
C GLY A 139 39.14 11.51 4.96
N TYR A 140 40.29 12.17 4.88
CA TYR A 140 40.47 13.40 4.08
C TYR A 140 41.89 13.52 3.53
N HIS A 141 42.03 14.28 2.44
CA HIS A 141 43.30 14.55 1.76
C HIS A 141 43.35 16.03 1.35
N PHE A 142 44.20 16.81 2.01
CA PHE A 142 44.42 18.22 1.73
C PHE A 142 45.74 18.42 0.99
N ASN A 143 45.68 19.11 -0.14
CA ASN A 143 46.78 19.23 -1.11
C ASN A 143 46.92 20.70 -1.53
N ASP A 144 48.16 21.19 -1.60
CA ASP A 144 48.47 22.58 -1.96
C ASP A 144 49.20 22.72 -3.32
N ASN A 145 49.28 21.64 -4.11
CA ASN A 145 49.80 21.61 -5.48
C ASN A 145 48.74 22.00 -6.52
N THR A 146 49.20 22.63 -7.60
CA THR A 146 48.38 22.95 -8.78
C THR A 146 47.94 21.72 -9.56
N THR A 147 48.76 20.68 -9.56
CA THR A 147 48.46 19.37 -10.15
C THR A 147 48.49 18.34 -9.01
N PRO A 148 47.33 18.01 -8.42
CA PRO A 148 47.29 17.13 -7.26
C PRO A 148 47.77 15.72 -7.60
N GLN A 149 48.71 15.23 -6.79
CA GLN A 149 49.15 13.84 -6.79
C GLN A 149 49.06 13.30 -5.34
N ASP A 150 49.34 12.02 -5.15
CA ASP A 150 49.14 11.38 -3.84
C ASP A 150 50.25 11.69 -2.82
N PHE A 151 51.53 11.49 -3.17
CA PHE A 151 52.68 11.82 -2.30
C PHE A 151 53.98 12.02 -3.10
N ALA A 152 53.88 12.33 -4.39
CA ALA A 152 55.03 12.38 -5.28
C ALA A 152 55.95 13.57 -4.99
N GLN A 153 55.40 14.68 -4.53
CA GLN A 153 56.12 15.92 -4.25
C GLN A 153 55.61 16.60 -2.96
N PRO A 154 56.41 17.50 -2.34
CA PRO A 154 55.94 18.31 -1.23
C PRO A 154 54.66 19.06 -1.60
N GLY A 155 53.73 19.18 -0.66
CA GLY A 155 52.42 19.77 -0.93
C GLY A 155 51.34 18.77 -1.33
N ASP A 156 51.68 17.53 -1.67
CA ASP A 156 50.66 16.55 -2.05
C ASP A 156 49.79 16.16 -0.85
N ARG A 157 50.43 15.90 0.29
CA ARG A 157 49.79 15.62 1.58
C ARG A 157 50.07 16.76 2.55
N THR A 158 49.47 17.93 2.33
CA THR A 158 49.56 19.06 3.27
C THR A 158 49.02 18.65 4.64
N LEU A 159 47.80 18.10 4.68
CA LEU A 159 47.25 17.34 5.82
C LEU A 159 46.42 16.19 5.27
N ALA A 160 46.73 14.96 5.64
CA ALA A 160 45.95 13.82 5.20
C ALA A 160 45.73 12.80 6.31
N PHE A 161 44.56 12.16 6.25
CA PHE A 161 44.11 11.12 7.17
C PHE A 161 43.57 9.94 6.36
N PHE A 162 44.13 8.77 6.65
CA PHE A 162 43.70 7.51 6.08
C PHE A 162 43.42 6.49 7.19
N ILE A 163 42.67 5.47 6.84
CA ILE A 163 42.42 4.32 7.70
C ILE A 163 42.81 3.04 6.98
N ILE A 164 43.50 2.16 7.69
CA ILE A 164 43.82 0.80 7.26
C ILE A 164 43.84 -0.11 8.48
N ASN A 165 43.20 -1.26 8.38
CA ASN A 165 42.94 -2.17 9.49
C ASN A 165 42.33 -1.40 10.68
N ASN A 166 43.01 -1.40 11.83
CA ASN A 166 42.62 -0.65 13.02
C ASN A 166 43.59 0.50 13.33
N ILE A 167 44.10 1.14 12.28
CA ILE A 167 45.09 2.21 12.37
C ILE A 167 44.51 3.49 11.75
N LEU A 168 44.50 4.57 12.52
CA LEU A 168 44.32 5.92 12.02
C LEU A 168 45.70 6.45 11.61
N HIS A 169 45.89 6.67 10.31
CA HIS A 169 47.16 7.08 9.72
C HIS A 169 47.12 8.56 9.36
N PHE A 170 47.89 9.39 10.07
CA PHE A 170 47.98 10.82 9.83
C PHE A 170 49.30 11.16 9.16
N CYS A 171 49.25 12.00 8.13
CA CYS A 171 50.44 12.37 7.37
C CYS A 171 50.44 13.82 6.93
N THR A 172 51.66 14.34 6.74
CA THR A 172 52.00 15.69 6.33
C THR A 172 53.34 15.70 5.59
N TYR A 173 53.84 16.84 5.12
CA TYR A 173 55.14 16.94 4.46
C TYR A 173 56.08 17.92 5.16
N ASP A 174 57.35 17.90 4.80
CA ASP A 174 58.33 18.86 5.29
C ASP A 174 59.33 19.23 4.21
N LEU A 175 59.45 20.54 3.96
CA LEU A 175 60.42 21.10 3.03
C LEU A 175 61.86 20.96 3.53
N THR A 176 62.08 21.00 4.85
CA THR A 176 63.42 21.01 5.44
C THR A 176 64.09 19.65 5.28
N SER A 177 63.39 18.57 5.67
CA SER A 177 63.83 17.19 5.47
C SER A 177 63.59 16.64 4.06
N LYS A 178 62.86 17.37 3.20
CA LYS A 178 62.43 16.93 1.85
C LYS A 178 61.60 15.64 1.88
N ASN A 179 60.87 15.40 2.97
CA ASN A 179 60.01 14.24 3.10
C ASN A 179 58.57 14.61 2.71
N ASN A 180 58.04 13.95 1.69
CA ASN A 180 56.71 14.22 1.14
C ASN A 180 55.58 13.52 1.92
N ASN A 181 55.91 12.67 2.90
CA ASN A 181 54.93 11.84 3.63
C ASN A 181 55.42 11.47 5.05
N ILE A 182 55.72 12.48 5.87
CA ILE A 182 55.94 12.26 7.30
C ILE A 182 54.63 11.79 7.90
N ASN A 183 54.64 10.68 8.63
CA ASN A 183 53.42 10.05 9.14
C ASN A 183 53.56 9.57 10.59
N LYS A 184 52.42 9.53 11.28
CA LYS A 184 52.26 8.97 12.62
C LYS A 184 50.90 8.27 12.71
N ASN A 185 50.84 7.24 13.55
CA ASN A 185 49.71 6.32 13.64
C ASN A 185 49.05 6.35 15.01
N ILE A 186 47.75 6.08 15.04
CA ILE A 186 46.98 5.79 16.26
C ILE A 186 46.23 4.49 16.07
N ASP A 187 46.52 3.50 16.91
CA ASP A 187 45.77 2.24 16.93
C ASP A 187 44.44 2.40 17.67
N PHE A 188 43.42 1.69 17.20
CA PHE A 188 42.12 1.53 17.86
C PHE A 188 41.71 0.05 17.88
N ASN A 189 40.59 -0.30 18.53
CA ASN A 189 40.11 -1.68 18.59
C ASN A 189 38.72 -1.83 17.94
N ASN A 190 38.26 -3.07 17.73
CA ASN A 190 36.94 -3.30 17.12
C ASN A 190 35.79 -2.80 18.02
N ASP A 191 35.99 -2.65 19.33
CA ASP A 191 34.98 -2.10 20.23
C ASP A 191 34.76 -0.59 20.02
N ASN A 192 35.71 0.09 19.36
CA ASN A 192 35.55 1.48 18.91
C ASN A 192 34.64 1.62 17.68
N GLU A 193 34.32 0.53 16.97
CA GLU A 193 33.43 0.59 15.83
C GLU A 193 32.00 0.99 16.24
N GLY A 194 31.39 1.84 15.42
CA GLY A 194 30.09 2.43 15.71
C GLY A 194 30.12 3.50 16.80
N GLN A 195 31.28 3.87 17.35
CA GLN A 195 31.42 5.02 18.25
C GLN A 195 31.82 6.28 17.46
N TRP A 196 31.39 7.44 17.95
CA TRP A 196 31.88 8.73 17.43
C TRP A 196 33.34 8.96 17.83
N LEU A 197 34.11 9.49 16.88
CA LEU A 197 35.51 9.86 16.97
C LEU A 197 35.63 11.33 16.55
N TYR A 198 36.12 12.19 17.44
CA TYR A 198 36.51 13.54 17.07
C TYR A 198 37.95 13.53 16.55
N ILE A 199 38.20 14.22 15.43
CA ILE A 199 39.55 14.44 14.89
C ILE A 199 39.73 15.94 14.68
N GLN A 200 40.87 16.48 15.11
CA GLN A 200 41.41 17.76 14.66
C GLN A 200 42.86 17.58 14.21
N HIS A 201 43.19 18.03 13.01
CA HIS A 201 44.55 18.02 12.46
C HIS A 201 44.88 19.43 11.99
N SER A 202 45.90 20.06 12.59
CA SER A 202 46.23 21.47 12.40
C SER A 202 47.72 21.68 12.18
N TYR A 203 48.10 22.73 11.45
CA TYR A 203 49.48 23.18 11.26
C TYR A 203 49.62 24.68 11.54
N SER A 204 50.75 25.08 12.13
CA SER A 204 51.14 26.47 12.33
C SER A 204 52.56 26.70 11.80
N ASP A 205 52.68 27.61 10.85
CA ASP A 205 53.94 28.03 10.25
C ASP A 205 54.82 28.78 11.25
N MET A 206 54.20 29.54 12.16
CA MET A 206 54.91 30.27 13.22
C MET A 206 55.58 29.33 14.23
N LEU A 207 54.98 28.16 14.46
CA LEU A 207 55.48 27.16 15.42
C LEU A 207 56.29 26.04 14.74
N TYR A 208 56.35 26.00 13.41
CA TYR A 208 56.94 24.91 12.63
C TYR A 208 56.42 23.54 13.07
N LYS A 209 55.09 23.45 13.28
CA LYS A 209 54.49 22.31 13.97
C LYS A 209 53.13 21.95 13.37
N ALA A 210 52.90 20.64 13.17
CA ALA A 210 51.55 20.10 13.03
C ALA A 210 51.13 19.30 14.27
N TYR A 211 49.84 19.32 14.55
CA TYR A 211 49.21 18.77 15.75
C TYR A 211 47.97 17.98 15.35
N VAL A 212 47.84 16.77 15.89
CA VAL A 212 46.65 15.93 15.74
C VAL A 212 46.09 15.63 17.11
N HIS A 213 44.80 15.91 17.29
CA HIS A 213 44.01 15.47 18.43
C HIS A 213 42.93 14.50 17.96
N THR A 214 42.87 13.32 18.57
CA THR A 214 41.82 12.34 18.32
C THR A 214 41.19 11.87 19.63
N GLN A 215 39.88 11.65 19.65
CA GLN A 215 39.21 11.13 20.83
C GLN A 215 37.96 10.32 20.44
N PHE A 216 37.90 9.05 20.86
CA PHE A 216 36.69 8.25 20.79
C PHE A 216 35.74 8.57 21.95
N ALA A 217 34.45 8.36 21.74
CA ALA A 217 33.42 8.62 22.75
C ALA A 217 33.71 7.86 24.05
N GLY A 218 33.76 8.59 25.17
CA GLY A 218 34.04 8.03 26.49
C GLY A 218 35.51 7.62 26.73
N GLN A 219 36.42 7.91 25.81
CA GLN A 219 37.86 7.62 25.95
C GLN A 219 38.69 8.88 26.17
N GLN A 220 39.92 8.70 26.65
CA GLN A 220 40.91 9.78 26.77
C GLN A 220 41.45 10.17 25.38
N PRO A 221 41.77 11.46 25.15
CA PRO A 221 42.30 11.90 23.88
C PRO A 221 43.70 11.35 23.63
N LYS A 222 43.98 11.04 22.36
CA LYS A 222 45.30 10.67 21.85
C LYS A 222 45.82 11.79 20.95
N VAL A 223 47.07 12.19 21.18
CA VAL A 223 47.69 13.35 20.53
C VAL A 223 48.95 12.94 19.78
N LEU A 224 49.15 13.50 18.57
CA LEU A 224 50.39 13.39 17.80
C LEU A 224 50.93 14.79 17.48
N ASN A 225 52.24 14.97 17.68
CA ASN A 225 52.96 16.20 17.30
C ASN A 225 53.91 15.90 16.13
N PHE A 226 53.97 16.78 15.13
CA PHE A 226 54.97 16.78 14.09
C PHE A 226 55.78 18.07 14.25
N ASP A 227 56.89 17.98 14.98
CA ASP A 227 57.70 19.15 15.34
C ASP A 227 58.75 19.41 14.27
N SER A 228 59.16 20.67 14.13
CA SER A 228 60.21 21.11 13.20
C SER A 228 59.93 20.81 11.72
N ILE A 229 58.66 20.91 11.31
CA ILE A 229 58.25 20.76 9.91
C ILE A 229 57.94 22.12 9.28
N THR A 230 58.18 22.25 7.98
CA THR A 230 57.92 23.48 7.25
C THR A 230 57.10 23.20 6.00
N HIS A 231 55.98 23.89 5.84
CA HIS A 231 55.15 23.88 4.64
C HIS A 231 55.45 25.10 3.76
N ARG A 232 55.11 25.02 2.46
CA ARG A 232 55.15 26.19 1.59
C ARG A 232 53.83 26.95 1.69
N THR A 233 53.88 28.23 1.36
CA THR A 233 52.66 29.01 1.13
C THR A 233 52.07 28.66 -0.23
N SER A 234 50.74 28.56 -0.30
CA SER A 234 50.02 28.33 -1.55
C SER A 234 48.83 29.27 -1.68
N THR A 235 48.49 29.62 -2.91
CA THR A 235 47.25 30.31 -3.25
C THR A 235 46.16 29.34 -3.71
N LEU A 236 46.45 28.05 -3.80
CA LEU A 236 45.54 27.04 -4.31
C LEU A 236 45.56 25.82 -3.41
N PHE A 237 44.38 25.40 -2.97
CA PHE A 237 44.22 24.19 -2.17
C PHE A 237 43.11 23.30 -2.73
N HIS A 238 43.30 22.01 -2.55
CA HIS A 238 42.36 20.97 -2.91
C HIS A 238 42.08 20.09 -1.69
N LEU A 239 40.81 19.80 -1.43
CA LEU A 239 40.39 18.93 -0.34
C LEU A 239 39.48 17.83 -0.89
N TRP A 240 39.91 16.58 -0.72
CA TRP A 240 39.06 15.40 -0.88
C TRP A 240 38.66 14.86 0.49
N VAL A 241 37.42 14.41 0.60
CA VAL A 241 36.88 13.77 1.81
C VAL A 241 36.15 12.50 1.40
N GLY A 242 36.33 11.45 2.21
CA GLY A 242 35.73 10.15 1.99
C GLY A 242 36.42 9.30 0.93
N GLN A 243 37.00 9.90 -0.12
CA GLN A 243 37.83 9.18 -1.08
C GLN A 243 38.80 10.11 -1.79
N SER A 244 40.06 9.71 -1.95
CA SER A 244 41.03 10.40 -2.82
C SER A 244 41.72 9.39 -3.74
N PHE A 245 41.98 9.76 -4.99
CA PHE A 245 42.76 8.95 -5.95
C PHE A 245 42.23 7.50 -6.11
N ASN A 246 43.08 6.50 -5.83
CA ASN A 246 42.79 5.07 -5.97
C ASN A 246 42.49 4.39 -4.61
N TYR A 247 42.37 5.17 -3.54
CA TYR A 247 41.98 4.65 -2.23
C TYR A 247 40.49 4.32 -2.19
N ARG A 248 40.10 3.47 -1.23
CA ARG A 248 38.69 3.13 -1.01
C ARG A 248 37.96 4.27 -0.30
N ASN A 249 36.64 4.21 -0.34
CA ASN A 249 35.78 5.09 0.44
C ASN A 249 36.07 4.93 1.95
N PHE A 250 35.92 6.01 2.71
CA PHE A 250 35.93 5.97 4.17
C PHE A 250 34.92 4.92 4.65
N PRO A 251 35.27 4.03 5.58
CA PRO A 251 34.40 2.96 6.03
C PRO A 251 33.42 3.45 7.12
N GLY A 252 32.63 4.49 6.81
CA GLY A 252 31.61 4.99 7.73
C GLY A 252 31.19 6.43 7.49
N ARG A 253 30.84 7.12 8.57
CA ARG A 253 30.23 8.45 8.52
C ARG A 253 31.16 9.58 8.91
N ILE A 254 30.99 10.72 8.24
CA ILE A 254 31.65 11.98 8.57
C ILE A 254 30.59 13.06 8.78
N VAL A 255 30.68 13.83 9.87
CA VAL A 255 29.72 14.87 10.24
C VAL A 255 30.47 16.13 10.69
N GLY A 256 30.01 17.29 10.23
CA GLY A 256 30.54 18.59 10.65
C GLY A 256 32.03 18.77 10.32
N LEU A 257 32.50 18.23 9.18
CA LEU A 257 33.90 18.40 8.79
C LEU A 257 34.14 19.82 8.32
N ASN A 258 34.99 20.55 9.03
CA ASN A 258 35.35 21.92 8.76
C ASN A 258 36.82 22.04 8.36
N LEU A 259 37.08 22.89 7.36
CA LEU A 259 38.41 23.41 7.04
C LEU A 259 38.50 24.84 7.56
N CYS A 260 39.52 25.11 8.38
CA CYS A 260 39.82 26.43 8.91
C CYS A 260 41.16 26.90 8.33
N GLY A 261 41.25 28.15 7.90
CA GLY A 261 42.52 28.81 7.61
C GLY A 261 42.57 30.26 8.11
N GLY A 262 43.74 30.69 8.58
CA GLY A 262 43.95 32.00 9.21
C GLY A 262 44.25 31.87 10.70
N ASN A 263 44.47 33.01 11.36
CA ASN A 263 44.87 33.05 12.76
C ASN A 263 43.84 32.37 13.68
N GLY A 264 44.29 31.50 14.58
CA GLY A 264 43.45 30.78 15.53
C GLY A 264 42.90 29.44 15.02
N CYS A 265 43.25 29.06 13.78
CA CYS A 265 42.91 27.73 13.25
C CYS A 265 43.77 26.63 13.86
N TYR A 266 45.01 26.93 14.26
CA TYR A 266 45.85 26.02 15.04
C TYR A 266 45.46 26.07 16.51
N ARG A 267 45.12 24.92 17.11
CA ARG A 267 44.73 24.83 18.53
C ARG A 267 45.21 23.54 19.16
N GLU A 268 45.81 23.64 20.33
CA GLU A 268 46.19 22.49 21.18
C GLU A 268 45.31 22.36 22.44
N LEU A 269 44.62 23.44 22.82
CA LEU A 269 43.81 23.55 24.04
C LEU A 269 42.33 23.78 23.72
N GLY A 270 41.44 23.43 24.65
CA GLY A 270 40.00 23.68 24.54
C GLY A 270 39.26 22.70 23.63
N LEU A 271 39.89 21.59 23.24
CA LEU A 271 39.32 20.58 22.33
C LEU A 271 38.38 19.62 23.05
N GLU A 272 38.45 19.54 24.38
CA GLU A 272 37.51 18.80 25.21
C GLU A 272 36.07 19.29 25.05
N LYS A 273 35.89 20.59 24.76
CA LYS A 273 34.57 21.20 24.51
C LYS A 273 33.95 20.76 23.18
N ALA A 274 34.69 20.10 22.30
CA ALA A 274 34.12 19.57 21.06
C ALA A 274 32.93 18.66 21.36
N TRP A 275 33.01 17.82 22.40
CA TRP A 275 31.95 16.88 22.80
C TRP A 275 30.61 17.51 23.16
N GLU A 276 30.57 18.79 23.52
CA GLU A 276 29.33 19.54 23.71
C GLU A 276 28.49 19.59 22.42
N ASN A 277 29.15 19.44 21.26
CA ASN A 277 28.57 19.45 19.92
C ASN A 277 28.71 18.10 19.20
N ALA A 278 28.83 16.98 19.95
CA ALA A 278 28.89 15.66 19.36
C ALA A 278 27.58 15.34 18.59
N PRO A 279 27.65 14.72 17.40
CA PRO A 279 26.46 14.36 16.65
C PRO A 279 25.59 13.38 17.46
N ALA A 280 24.28 13.63 17.48
CA ALA A 280 23.34 12.65 17.97
C ALA A 280 23.31 11.44 17.04
N ASP A 281 23.11 10.24 17.60
CA ASP A 281 22.81 9.06 16.79
C ASP A 281 21.51 9.30 16.00
N ILE A 282 21.49 8.90 14.73
CA ILE A 282 20.24 8.90 13.97
C ILE A 282 19.34 7.83 14.58
N VAL A 283 18.27 8.28 15.23
CA VAL A 283 17.17 7.43 15.61
C VAL A 283 16.17 7.41 14.46
N ILE A 284 16.19 6.36 13.66
CA ILE A 284 15.13 6.17 12.67
C ILE A 284 13.86 5.76 13.41
N GLN A 285 12.79 6.49 13.10
CA GLN A 285 11.47 6.18 13.62
C GLN A 285 11.00 4.83 13.11
N ARG A 286 10.25 4.12 13.95
CA ARG A 286 9.63 2.82 13.61
C ARG A 286 8.96 2.88 12.23
N GLN A 287 9.40 2.02 11.33
CA GLN A 287 8.78 1.82 10.02
C GLN A 287 8.37 0.35 9.87
N GLU A 288 7.12 0.12 9.49
CA GLU A 288 6.58 -1.22 9.29
C GLU A 288 6.10 -1.39 7.84
N VAL A 289 6.41 -2.52 7.23
CA VAL A 289 6.08 -2.86 5.84
C VAL A 289 5.36 -4.20 5.82
N GLN A 290 4.16 -4.24 5.24
CA GLN A 290 3.46 -5.48 4.96
C GLN A 290 4.08 -6.15 3.73
N ILE A 291 4.57 -7.38 3.88
CA ILE A 291 5.26 -8.13 2.81
C ILE A 291 4.33 -9.18 2.19
N VAL A 292 3.64 -9.95 3.04
CA VAL A 292 2.67 -10.98 2.62
C VAL A 292 1.39 -10.81 3.42
N THR A 293 0.25 -10.70 2.72
CA THR A 293 -1.06 -10.75 3.37
C THR A 293 -1.43 -12.19 3.65
N GLU A 294 -1.58 -13.04 2.64
CA GLU A 294 -1.73 -14.49 2.78
C GLU A 294 -1.15 -15.16 1.52
N LYS A 295 -0.38 -16.23 1.68
CA LYS A 295 0.11 -17.03 0.55
C LYS A 295 0.29 -18.50 0.96
N ASP A 296 -0.22 -19.40 0.13
CA ASP A 296 -0.02 -20.84 0.21
C ASP A 296 1.11 -21.26 -0.73
N TYR A 297 2.01 -22.12 -0.26
CA TYR A 297 3.19 -22.55 -0.97
C TYR A 297 3.17 -24.06 -1.18
N ASP A 298 3.34 -24.48 -2.44
CA ASP A 298 3.54 -25.88 -2.78
C ASP A 298 5.01 -26.25 -2.58
N TYR A 299 5.31 -27.04 -1.54
CA TYR A 299 6.66 -27.48 -1.19
C TYR A 299 7.44 -28.09 -2.36
N ASN A 300 6.76 -28.85 -3.23
CA ASN A 300 7.36 -29.50 -4.39
C ASN A 300 7.07 -28.78 -5.71
N GLY A 301 6.34 -27.68 -5.66
CA GLY A 301 5.99 -26.88 -6.82
C GLY A 301 7.16 -26.08 -7.39
N ALA A 302 6.87 -25.34 -8.47
CA ALA A 302 7.81 -24.40 -9.04
C ALA A 302 8.18 -23.29 -8.04
N ALA A 303 9.36 -22.72 -8.21
CA ALA A 303 9.85 -21.60 -7.42
C ALA A 303 8.82 -20.46 -7.36
N SER A 304 8.41 -20.05 -6.16
CA SER A 304 7.42 -18.97 -5.97
C SER A 304 7.77 -17.99 -4.85
N PRO A 305 8.98 -17.40 -4.84
CA PRO A 305 9.39 -16.49 -3.78
C PRO A 305 8.57 -15.18 -3.83
N VAL A 306 8.34 -14.57 -2.66
CA VAL A 306 8.05 -13.14 -2.58
C VAL A 306 9.36 -12.44 -2.24
N TYR A 307 9.80 -11.52 -3.09
CA TYR A 307 11.08 -10.82 -2.95
C TYR A 307 10.87 -9.30 -2.89
N GLN A 308 11.53 -8.65 -1.92
CA GLN A 308 11.59 -7.19 -1.83
C GLN A 308 13.01 -6.73 -1.50
N LYS A 309 13.43 -5.64 -2.13
CA LYS A 309 14.69 -4.94 -1.87
C LYS A 309 14.41 -3.60 -1.20
N PHE A 310 15.21 -3.26 -0.19
CA PHE A 310 15.15 -2.00 0.54
C PHE A 310 16.52 -1.32 0.44
N GLU A 311 16.57 -0.16 -0.21
CA GLU A 311 17.78 0.65 -0.33
C GLU A 311 17.60 1.92 0.49
N ASN A 312 18.55 2.20 1.39
CA ASN A 312 18.57 3.37 2.27
C ASN A 312 17.28 3.57 3.10
N LYS A 313 16.46 2.53 3.25
CA LYS A 313 15.22 2.59 4.03
C LYS A 313 15.46 2.40 5.52
N PHE A 314 16.42 1.53 5.86
CA PHE A 314 16.83 1.22 7.23
C PHE A 314 18.35 1.39 7.42
N PRO A 315 18.93 2.55 7.10
CA PRO A 315 20.38 2.72 7.07
C PRO A 315 21.03 2.55 8.45
N GLY A 316 22.13 1.80 8.51
CA GLY A 316 22.92 1.56 9.72
C GLY A 316 22.39 0.42 10.60
N ASN A 317 23.04 0.20 11.74
CA ASN A 317 22.66 -0.78 12.74
C ASN A 317 21.48 -0.28 13.58
N GLN A 318 20.35 -1.00 13.48
CA GLN A 318 19.11 -0.62 14.14
C GLN A 318 18.35 -1.83 14.64
N GLU A 319 17.19 -1.56 15.23
CA GLU A 319 16.25 -2.60 15.56
C GLU A 319 15.53 -3.09 14.30
N PHE A 320 15.48 -4.41 14.15
CA PHE A 320 14.74 -5.09 13.10
C PHE A 320 13.80 -6.10 13.71
N ALA A 321 12.65 -6.32 13.10
CA ALA A 321 11.79 -7.43 13.46
C ALA A 321 10.98 -7.95 12.27
N ILE A 322 10.78 -9.25 12.22
CA ILE A 322 9.84 -9.92 11.33
C ILE A 322 8.76 -10.56 12.19
N THR A 323 7.49 -10.24 11.91
CA THR A 323 6.34 -10.85 12.57
C THR A 323 5.47 -11.52 11.51
N THR A 324 5.06 -12.77 11.74
CA THR A 324 4.22 -13.50 10.77
C THR A 324 3.46 -14.65 11.41
N TRP A 325 2.41 -15.09 10.73
CA TRP A 325 1.67 -16.30 11.05
C TRP A 325 2.02 -17.39 10.04
N ILE A 326 2.29 -18.60 10.52
CA ILE A 326 2.54 -19.75 9.65
C ILE A 326 1.59 -20.89 9.96
N LYS A 327 1.28 -21.70 8.95
CA LYS A 327 0.54 -22.96 9.10
C LYS A 327 1.21 -24.02 8.25
N ILE A 328 1.73 -25.07 8.88
CA ILE A 328 2.48 -26.13 8.20
C ILE A 328 1.50 -27.20 7.69
N THR A 329 1.70 -27.71 6.49
CA THR A 329 0.85 -28.73 5.87
C THR A 329 0.97 -30.09 6.59
N PRO A 330 -0.14 -30.69 7.07
CA PRO A 330 -0.17 -32.03 7.69
C PRO A 330 0.33 -33.13 6.76
N ASN A 331 0.95 -34.17 7.34
CA ASN A 331 1.37 -35.39 6.65
C ASN A 331 2.30 -35.19 5.43
N LEU A 332 2.90 -34.01 5.28
CA LEU A 332 3.85 -33.70 4.23
C LEU A 332 5.27 -34.02 4.68
N ALA A 333 5.95 -34.93 3.99
CA ALA A 333 7.37 -35.18 4.21
C ALA A 333 8.21 -33.96 3.80
N ARG A 334 9.13 -33.54 4.67
CA ARG A 334 9.97 -32.33 4.49
C ARG A 334 11.47 -32.65 4.65
N PRO A 335 12.04 -33.56 3.85
CA PRO A 335 13.40 -34.08 4.08
C PRO A 335 14.50 -33.06 3.78
N THR A 336 14.17 -31.96 3.10
CA THR A 336 15.13 -30.91 2.72
C THR A 336 14.70 -29.55 3.24
N TRP A 337 15.68 -28.66 3.42
CA TRP A 337 15.49 -27.28 3.84
C TRP A 337 14.52 -26.50 2.95
N ALA A 338 13.54 -25.86 3.58
CA ALA A 338 12.63 -24.90 2.97
C ALA A 338 12.68 -23.55 3.68
N THR A 339 12.51 -22.49 2.92
CA THR A 339 12.59 -21.11 3.44
C THR A 339 11.23 -20.64 3.92
N GLY A 340 11.13 -20.22 5.18
CA GLY A 340 10.03 -19.37 5.64
C GLY A 340 10.27 -17.91 5.26
N TYR A 341 11.35 -17.32 5.77
CA TYR A 341 11.85 -16.02 5.32
C TYR A 341 13.38 -15.94 5.41
N HIS A 342 13.99 -15.08 4.59
CA HIS A 342 15.42 -14.85 4.54
C HIS A 342 15.68 -13.35 4.38
N PHE A 343 16.13 -12.68 5.44
CA PHE A 343 16.50 -11.27 5.45
C PHE A 343 18.02 -11.13 5.40
N ASN A 344 18.53 -10.41 4.40
CA ASN A 344 19.94 -10.30 4.06
C ASN A 344 20.35 -8.83 3.97
N SER A 345 21.50 -8.46 4.51
CA SER A 345 22.00 -7.07 4.57
C SER A 345 23.17 -6.78 3.60
N ASN A 346 23.43 -7.66 2.63
CA ASN A 346 24.47 -7.51 1.63
C ASN A 346 23.93 -6.91 0.33
N VAL A 347 24.75 -6.08 -0.32
CA VAL A 347 24.47 -5.49 -1.65
C VAL A 347 24.26 -6.58 -2.71
N VAL A 348 25.13 -7.59 -2.70
CA VAL A 348 25.03 -8.79 -3.52
C VAL A 348 24.72 -9.95 -2.59
N PRO A 349 23.46 -10.39 -2.52
CA PRO A 349 23.03 -11.40 -1.57
C PRO A 349 23.53 -12.78 -1.98
N THR A 350 24.11 -13.49 -1.01
CA THR A 350 24.45 -14.92 -1.09
C THR A 350 23.80 -15.65 0.08
N ASP A 351 24.00 -16.96 0.19
CA ASP A 351 23.56 -17.73 1.36
C ASP A 351 24.74 -18.26 2.15
N PHE A 352 24.78 -17.92 3.44
CA PHE A 352 25.76 -18.38 4.43
C PHE A 352 27.26 -18.19 4.07
N ALA A 353 27.58 -17.48 2.99
CA ALA A 353 28.97 -17.31 2.55
C ALA A 353 29.69 -16.20 3.33
N LYS A 354 28.95 -15.17 3.75
CA LYS A 354 29.50 -13.99 4.42
C LYS A 354 28.55 -13.41 5.47
N LEU A 355 29.10 -12.63 6.39
CA LEU A 355 28.32 -11.88 7.38
C LEU A 355 27.29 -10.98 6.67
N GLY A 356 26.09 -10.90 7.24
CA GLY A 356 24.96 -10.22 6.61
C GLY A 356 24.12 -11.10 5.69
N ASP A 357 24.56 -12.32 5.34
CA ASP A 357 23.74 -13.16 4.46
C ASP A 357 22.43 -13.56 5.14
N ARG A 358 22.50 -13.90 6.43
CA ARG A 358 21.37 -14.27 7.28
C ARG A 358 21.20 -13.27 8.41
N THR A 359 20.77 -12.05 8.12
CA THR A 359 20.48 -11.04 9.16
C THR A 359 19.41 -11.54 10.11
N LEU A 360 18.24 -11.89 9.56
CA LEU A 360 17.19 -12.64 10.24
C LEU A 360 16.66 -13.67 9.27
N ALA A 361 16.76 -14.96 9.59
CA ALA A 361 16.23 -15.98 8.71
C ALA A 361 15.48 -17.06 9.50
N PHE A 362 14.60 -17.74 8.78
CA PHE A 362 13.79 -18.85 9.28
C PHE A 362 13.68 -19.90 8.18
N PHE A 363 14.14 -21.10 8.49
CA PHE A 363 14.05 -22.27 7.64
C PHE A 363 13.33 -23.41 8.38
N ILE A 364 12.81 -24.36 7.62
CA ILE A 364 12.22 -25.58 8.16
C ILE A 364 12.78 -26.82 7.45
N ILE A 365 13.11 -27.84 8.24
CA ILE A 365 13.46 -29.18 7.76
C ILE A 365 12.88 -30.20 8.73
N ASN A 366 12.29 -31.27 8.21
CA ASN A 366 11.56 -32.27 9.00
C ASN A 366 10.55 -31.59 9.95
N ASN A 367 10.81 -31.67 11.26
CA ASN A 367 10.03 -31.09 12.34
C ASN A 367 10.87 -30.08 13.16
N ILE A 368 11.77 -29.36 12.50
CA ILE A 368 12.64 -28.38 13.14
C ILE A 368 12.44 -27.02 12.47
N LEU A 369 12.07 -26.02 13.27
CA LEU A 369 12.14 -24.62 12.89
C LEU A 369 13.55 -24.12 13.23
N HIS A 370 14.29 -23.69 12.22
CA HIS A 370 15.68 -23.25 12.33
C HIS A 370 15.75 -21.75 12.18
N PHE A 371 16.29 -21.06 13.18
CA PHE A 371 16.41 -19.61 13.20
C PHE A 371 17.88 -19.19 13.25
N PRO A 372 18.51 -18.98 12.08
CA PRO A 372 19.85 -18.45 12.02
C PRO A 372 19.90 -16.91 11.97
N THR A 373 20.99 -16.39 12.52
CA THR A 373 21.49 -15.02 12.39
C THR A 373 23.01 -15.05 12.20
N TYR A 374 23.70 -13.90 12.20
CA TYR A 374 25.17 -13.83 12.15
C TYR A 374 25.73 -12.97 13.27
N ASP A 375 27.02 -13.14 13.56
CA ASP A 375 27.74 -12.34 14.54
C ASP A 375 29.08 -11.87 13.98
N VAL A 376 29.26 -10.55 13.95
CA VAL A 376 30.51 -9.89 13.53
C VAL A 376 31.65 -10.20 14.50
N LYS A 377 31.37 -10.30 15.81
CA LYS A 377 32.43 -10.46 16.82
C LYS A 377 33.13 -11.82 16.73
N THR A 378 32.37 -12.88 16.51
CA THR A 378 32.89 -14.24 16.30
C THR A 378 33.19 -14.55 14.83
N ASN A 379 32.91 -13.63 13.91
CA ASN A 379 32.99 -13.83 12.46
C ASN A 379 32.21 -15.08 11.99
N ASN A 380 31.04 -15.31 12.59
CA ASN A 380 30.19 -16.47 12.29
C ASN A 380 28.96 -16.05 11.45
N PRO A 381 28.85 -16.46 10.18
CA PRO A 381 27.71 -16.12 9.34
C PRO A 381 26.41 -16.91 9.63
N ASN A 382 26.38 -17.83 10.61
CA ASN A 382 25.21 -18.68 10.93
C ASN A 382 25.16 -19.12 12.40
N VAL A 383 25.11 -18.16 13.31
CA VAL A 383 24.72 -18.42 14.69
C VAL A 383 23.24 -18.83 14.68
N ASN A 384 22.89 -20.01 15.18
CA ASN A 384 21.54 -20.54 15.03
C ASN A 384 21.03 -21.23 16.30
N GLN A 385 19.71 -21.25 16.44
CA GLN A 385 18.98 -22.03 17.43
C GLN A 385 17.73 -22.63 16.77
N ASN A 386 17.19 -23.68 17.39
CA ASN A 386 16.13 -24.52 16.81
C ASN A 386 14.94 -24.68 17.75
N ILE A 387 13.75 -24.84 17.17
CA ILE A 387 12.53 -25.25 17.87
C ILE A 387 12.02 -26.54 17.24
N ASN A 388 11.78 -27.56 18.08
CA ASN A 388 11.17 -28.82 17.62
C ASN A 388 9.64 -28.70 17.62
N ILE A 389 9.01 -29.09 16.51
CA ILE A 389 7.55 -29.13 16.37
C ILE A 389 7.05 -30.56 16.54
N GLN A 390 5.92 -30.73 17.22
CA GLN A 390 5.27 -32.03 17.39
C GLN A 390 4.23 -32.22 16.27
N GLU A 391 3.86 -33.47 15.95
CA GLU A 391 2.96 -33.73 14.82
C GLU A 391 1.59 -33.05 14.97
N PHE A 392 1.05 -32.98 16.17
CA PHE A 392 -0.22 -32.28 16.43
C PHE A 392 -0.12 -30.75 16.29
N ASN A 393 1.08 -30.18 16.21
CA ASN A 393 1.26 -28.76 15.89
C ASN A 393 1.10 -28.49 14.39
N VAL A 394 1.28 -29.52 13.56
CA VAL A 394 1.14 -29.41 12.12
C VAL A 394 -0.35 -29.25 11.78
N GLY A 395 -0.68 -28.33 10.87
CA GLY A 395 -2.07 -27.98 10.57
C GLY A 395 -2.69 -26.94 11.51
N SER A 396 -1.97 -26.46 12.52
CA SER A 396 -2.37 -25.31 13.35
C SER A 396 -1.63 -24.03 12.95
N TRP A 397 -2.23 -22.87 13.22
CA TRP A 397 -1.53 -21.59 13.05
C TRP A 397 -0.50 -21.38 14.17
N ALA A 398 0.62 -20.74 13.83
CA ALA A 398 1.64 -20.30 14.77
C ALA A 398 2.10 -18.87 14.49
N LEU A 399 2.28 -18.05 15.52
CA LEU A 399 2.93 -16.73 15.42
C LEU A 399 4.42 -16.94 15.57
N ILE A 400 5.17 -16.32 14.66
CA ILE A 400 6.61 -16.16 14.77
C ILE A 400 6.89 -14.66 14.85
N TYR A 401 7.63 -14.26 15.86
CA TYR A 401 8.31 -12.97 15.94
C TYR A 401 9.82 -13.24 16.02
N HIS A 402 10.60 -12.57 15.18
CA HIS A 402 12.06 -12.65 15.18
C HIS A 402 12.62 -11.24 15.09
N GLY A 403 13.25 -10.77 16.16
CA GLY A 403 13.79 -9.42 16.26
C GLY A 403 15.26 -9.37 16.64
N TYR A 404 15.91 -8.28 16.28
CA TYR A 404 17.28 -7.92 16.69
C TYR A 404 17.31 -6.48 17.18
N THR A 405 18.17 -6.20 18.16
CA THR A 405 18.49 -4.84 18.62
C THR A 405 20.00 -4.66 18.76
N ASP A 406 20.52 -3.60 18.13
CA ASP A 406 21.92 -3.25 18.24
C ASP A 406 22.31 -2.77 19.65
N LYS A 407 21.43 -1.94 20.26
CA LYS A 407 21.65 -1.37 21.60
C LYS A 407 21.75 -2.45 22.68
N GLY A 408 21.01 -3.54 22.52
CA GLY A 408 21.06 -4.69 23.42
C GLY A 408 22.03 -5.80 22.98
N SER A 409 22.63 -5.67 21.80
CA SER A 409 23.49 -6.68 21.16
C SER A 409 22.89 -8.10 21.24
N LYS A 410 21.62 -8.21 20.88
CA LYS A 410 20.87 -9.46 21.01
C LYS A 410 19.80 -9.64 19.94
N ALA A 411 19.52 -10.89 19.63
CA ALA A 411 18.37 -11.31 18.83
C ALA A 411 17.43 -12.18 19.68
N PHE A 412 16.16 -12.17 19.32
CA PHE A 412 15.08 -12.80 20.07
C PHE A 412 14.07 -13.42 19.11
N VAL A 413 13.69 -14.67 19.38
CA VAL A 413 12.63 -15.36 18.64
C VAL A 413 11.54 -15.76 19.63
N TYR A 414 10.30 -15.47 19.28
CA TYR A 414 9.10 -15.97 19.93
C TYR A 414 8.31 -16.78 18.92
N THR A 415 8.01 -18.03 19.26
CA THR A 415 7.12 -18.88 18.46
C THR A 415 6.03 -19.44 19.35
N GLN A 416 4.77 -19.29 18.96
CA GLN A 416 3.65 -19.90 19.68
C GLN A 416 2.72 -20.60 18.70
N PHE A 417 2.37 -21.86 18.98
CA PHE A 417 1.33 -22.59 18.26
C PHE A 417 -0.01 -22.44 18.98
N GLN A 418 -1.13 -22.56 18.26
CA GLN A 418 -2.45 -22.60 18.87
C GLN A 418 -2.52 -23.66 19.98
N ASN A 419 -3.10 -23.27 21.12
CA ASN A 419 -3.25 -24.11 22.32
C ASN A 419 -1.92 -24.63 22.92
N ARG A 420 -0.80 -23.95 22.67
CA ARG A 420 0.50 -24.27 23.26
C ARG A 420 1.12 -23.02 23.90
N GLU A 421 1.92 -23.25 24.95
CA GLU A 421 2.83 -22.25 25.50
C GLU A 421 3.88 -21.83 24.46
N PRO A 422 4.38 -20.58 24.53
CA PRO A 422 5.37 -20.09 23.59
C PRO A 422 6.75 -20.70 23.82
N ASP A 423 7.43 -21.03 22.72
CA ASP A 423 8.86 -21.33 22.67
C ASP A 423 9.64 -20.03 22.41
N VAL A 424 10.68 -19.78 23.20
CA VAL A 424 11.48 -18.55 23.13
C VAL A 424 12.96 -18.88 22.95
N LEU A 425 13.59 -18.26 21.95
CA LEU A 425 15.03 -18.35 21.71
C LEU A 425 15.68 -16.99 21.95
N ARG A 426 16.87 -16.99 22.58
CA ARG A 426 17.62 -15.79 22.92
C ARG A 426 19.05 -15.92 22.45
N PHE A 427 19.48 -14.97 21.62
CA PHE A 427 20.86 -14.86 21.17
C PHE A 427 21.47 -13.63 21.85
N ASN A 428 22.30 -13.84 22.85
CA ASN A 428 22.96 -12.76 23.57
C ASN A 428 24.36 -12.50 22.99
N ASN A 429 24.83 -11.26 23.06
CA ASN A 429 26.14 -10.84 22.58
C ASN A 429 26.33 -11.09 21.06
N ILE A 430 25.29 -10.83 20.28
CA ILE A 430 25.33 -10.88 18.82
C ILE A 430 25.43 -9.47 18.27
N TYR A 431 26.37 -9.26 17.35
CA TYR A 431 26.62 -7.97 16.73
C TYR A 431 26.39 -8.08 15.22
N HIS A 432 25.50 -7.26 14.69
CA HIS A 432 25.31 -7.11 13.25
C HIS A 432 26.19 -5.99 12.69
N LYS A 433 26.48 -6.06 11.39
CA LYS A 433 27.18 -4.99 10.68
C LYS A 433 26.20 -3.93 10.21
N ASP A 434 26.68 -2.70 10.07
CA ASP A 434 25.90 -1.62 9.46
C ASP A 434 25.59 -1.94 8.00
N ALA A 435 24.36 -1.68 7.55
CA ALA A 435 23.95 -1.90 6.16
C ALA A 435 22.95 -0.87 5.65
N PHE A 436 22.98 -0.68 4.33
CA PHE A 436 22.14 0.25 3.58
C PHE A 436 21.24 -0.47 2.58
N PHE A 437 21.53 -1.75 2.35
CA PHE A 437 20.83 -2.60 1.41
C PHE A 437 20.30 -3.79 2.18
N TYR A 438 19.00 -4.00 2.09
CA TYR A 438 18.38 -5.17 2.64
C TYR A 438 17.54 -5.87 1.59
N HIS A 439 17.54 -7.19 1.66
CA HIS A 439 16.79 -8.05 0.78
C HIS A 439 15.97 -9.02 1.62
N LEU A 440 14.68 -9.14 1.33
CA LEU A 440 13.80 -10.08 2.01
C LEU A 440 13.18 -11.03 0.99
N TRP A 441 13.47 -12.32 1.15
CA TRP A 441 12.73 -13.39 0.49
C TRP A 441 11.76 -14.04 1.49
N VAL A 442 10.57 -14.38 1.01
CA VAL A 442 9.57 -15.13 1.77
C VAL A 442 9.11 -16.33 0.95
N GLY A 443 8.99 -17.47 1.62
CA GLY A 443 8.47 -18.71 1.05
C GLY A 443 9.46 -19.50 0.20
N GLN A 444 10.49 -18.88 -0.37
CA GLN A 444 11.61 -19.58 -1.01
C GLN A 444 12.79 -18.62 -1.12
N SER A 445 14.01 -19.11 -0.93
CA SER A 445 15.23 -18.35 -1.23
C SER A 445 16.30 -19.26 -1.83
N PHE A 446 17.09 -18.73 -2.76
CA PHE A 446 18.19 -19.47 -3.40
C PHE A 446 17.77 -20.86 -3.90
N ALA A 447 18.51 -21.91 -3.52
CA ALA A 447 18.25 -23.30 -3.91
C ALA A 447 17.32 -24.05 -2.92
N TYR A 448 16.78 -23.39 -1.91
CA TYR A 448 15.89 -24.02 -0.93
C TYR A 448 14.51 -24.31 -1.50
N LYS A 449 13.82 -25.30 -0.91
CA LYS A 449 12.44 -25.63 -1.25
C LYS A 449 11.47 -24.52 -0.84
N ASN A 450 10.30 -24.52 -1.48
CA ASN A 450 9.19 -23.67 -1.09
C ASN A 450 8.76 -24.00 0.34
N PHE A 451 8.22 -23.01 1.07
CA PHE A 451 7.69 -23.21 2.40
C PHE A 451 6.60 -24.31 2.39
N PRO A 452 6.60 -25.27 3.33
CA PRO A 452 5.65 -26.37 3.35
C PRO A 452 4.32 -25.98 3.99
N GLY A 453 3.63 -24.99 3.43
CA GLY A 453 2.31 -24.57 3.88
C GLY A 453 2.04 -23.08 3.65
N ARG A 454 1.36 -22.43 4.60
CA ARG A 454 0.87 -21.06 4.47
C ARG A 454 1.64 -20.07 5.32
N ILE A 455 1.85 -18.88 4.76
CA ILE A 455 2.37 -17.70 5.47
C ILE A 455 1.32 -16.59 5.37
N ASN A 456 0.95 -16.03 6.51
CA ASN A 456 -0.04 -14.97 6.63
C ASN A 456 0.52 -13.79 7.43
N ASN A 457 0.10 -12.59 7.04
CA ASN A 457 0.41 -11.32 7.67
C ASN A 457 1.90 -11.14 8.01
N LEU A 458 2.81 -11.47 7.08
CA LEU A 458 4.24 -11.24 7.28
C LEU A 458 4.56 -9.76 7.16
N ARG A 459 5.14 -9.19 8.21
CA ARG A 459 5.57 -7.80 8.30
C ARG A 459 7.03 -7.70 8.65
N LEU A 460 7.71 -6.76 8.00
CA LEU A 460 9.06 -6.32 8.36
C LEU A 460 8.96 -4.97 9.07
N CYS A 461 9.59 -4.85 10.23
CA CYS A 461 9.73 -3.61 10.98
C CYS A 461 11.22 -3.25 11.05
N GLY A 462 11.56 -2.00 10.75
CA GLY A 462 12.90 -1.44 11.00
C GLY A 462 12.82 -0.08 11.69
N GLY A 463 13.77 0.19 12.59
CA GLY A 463 13.84 1.44 13.36
C GLY A 463 13.45 1.28 14.83
N SER A 464 13.63 2.35 15.60
CA SER A 464 13.45 2.36 17.06
C SER A 464 12.05 1.91 17.49
N GLY A 465 11.97 0.89 18.35
CA GLY A 465 10.71 0.32 18.84
C GLY A 465 10.20 -0.88 18.03
N CYS A 466 10.96 -1.36 17.04
CA CYS A 466 10.66 -2.62 16.34
C CYS A 466 11.06 -3.85 17.16
N TYR A 467 12.12 -3.76 17.96
CA TYR A 467 12.53 -4.84 18.84
C TYR A 467 11.65 -4.87 20.10
N ARG A 468 11.17 -6.07 20.46
CA ARG A 468 10.40 -6.30 21.69
C ARG A 468 10.53 -7.75 22.14
N GLU A 469 10.37 -7.95 23.44
CA GLU A 469 10.36 -9.28 24.07
C GLU A 469 9.04 -9.58 24.80
N GLN A 470 8.06 -8.68 24.68
CA GLN A 470 6.75 -8.74 25.33
C GLN A 470 5.67 -8.12 24.44
N GLY A 471 4.40 -8.28 24.81
CA GLY A 471 3.28 -7.68 24.09
C GLY A 471 2.71 -8.54 22.96
N PHE A 472 3.02 -9.84 22.93
CA PHE A 472 2.62 -10.78 21.88
C PHE A 472 1.15 -11.20 21.98
N GLU A 473 0.52 -11.02 23.13
CA GLU A 473 -0.92 -11.24 23.34
C GLU A 473 -1.78 -10.37 22.40
N ASN A 474 -1.32 -9.16 22.08
CA ASN A 474 -1.97 -8.26 21.13
C ASN A 474 -1.85 -8.74 19.68
N ASP A 475 -0.78 -9.47 19.34
CA ASP A 475 -0.64 -10.09 18.03
C ASP A 475 -1.52 -11.34 17.94
N TRP A 476 -1.59 -12.11 19.03
CA TRP A 476 -2.44 -13.28 19.18
C TRP A 476 -3.93 -12.95 19.01
N ALA A 477 -4.37 -11.80 19.51
CA ALA A 477 -5.72 -11.27 19.26
C ALA A 477 -6.02 -11.04 17.75
N LYS A 478 -4.97 -10.94 16.92
CA LYS A 478 -5.05 -10.81 15.45
C LYS A 478 -4.78 -12.14 14.74
N SER A 479 -4.95 -13.27 15.43
CA SER A 479 -4.83 -14.60 14.83
C SER A 479 -5.62 -14.69 13.54
N PRO A 480 -5.07 -15.31 12.48
CA PRO A 480 -5.83 -15.63 11.29
C PRO A 480 -7.02 -16.47 11.72
N VAL A 481 -8.21 -15.88 11.66
CA VAL A 481 -9.47 -16.61 11.78
C VAL A 481 -9.73 -17.17 10.39
N PRO A 482 -10.03 -18.48 10.23
CA PRO A 482 -10.47 -19.01 8.95
C PRO A 482 -11.58 -18.09 8.42
N PRO A 483 -11.46 -17.51 7.22
CA PRO A 483 -12.50 -16.64 6.70
C PRO A 483 -13.81 -17.44 6.72
N LEU A 484 -14.81 -16.93 7.44
CA LEU A 484 -16.17 -17.45 7.38
C LEU A 484 -16.68 -17.11 5.97
N LEU A 485 -16.34 -17.96 5.01
CA LEU A 485 -16.74 -17.72 3.64
C LEU A 485 -18.28 -17.82 3.60
N PRO A 486 -18.97 -16.74 3.20
CA PRO A 486 -20.41 -16.78 3.05
C PRO A 486 -20.75 -17.84 2.01
N LYS A 487 -21.93 -18.44 2.14
CA LYS A 487 -22.46 -19.41 1.17
C LYS A 487 -22.29 -18.89 -0.27
N GLN A 488 -21.47 -19.59 -1.06
CA GLN A 488 -21.35 -19.37 -2.51
C GLN A 488 -21.94 -20.58 -3.23
N GLU A 489 -22.84 -20.32 -4.18
CA GLU A 489 -23.54 -21.35 -4.94
C GLU A 489 -23.32 -21.10 -6.43
N PHE A 490 -22.92 -22.14 -7.15
CA PHE A 490 -22.61 -22.12 -8.58
C PHE A 490 -23.55 -23.07 -9.31
N SER A 491 -24.30 -22.57 -10.31
CA SER A 491 -25.01 -23.44 -11.25
C SER A 491 -23.99 -23.97 -12.26
N ILE A 492 -23.79 -25.28 -12.28
CA ILE A 492 -22.79 -25.94 -13.12
C ILE A 492 -23.42 -26.43 -14.42
N LEU A 493 -24.64 -26.98 -14.29
CA LEU A 493 -25.37 -27.59 -15.38
C LEU A 493 -26.88 -27.47 -15.10
N ASP A 494 -27.61 -26.81 -16.01
CA ASP A 494 -29.06 -26.66 -15.88
C ASP A 494 -29.80 -27.93 -16.33
N ASP A 495 -29.52 -28.46 -17.53
CA ASP A 495 -30.10 -29.72 -17.99
C ASP A 495 -29.27 -30.32 -19.14
N LYS A 496 -28.85 -31.58 -19.01
CA LYS A 496 -28.15 -32.29 -20.08
C LYS A 496 -28.41 -33.79 -20.03
N ASP A 497 -28.73 -34.35 -21.19
CA ASP A 497 -28.78 -35.79 -21.42
C ASP A 497 -27.42 -36.27 -21.92
N PHE A 498 -26.87 -37.30 -21.28
CA PHE A 498 -25.57 -37.87 -21.61
C PHE A 498 -25.78 -39.20 -22.33
N ASP A 499 -25.30 -39.26 -23.57
CA ASP A 499 -25.32 -40.49 -24.35
C ASP A 499 -24.23 -41.45 -23.84
N PHE A 500 -24.64 -42.53 -23.17
CA PHE A 500 -23.75 -43.56 -22.63
C PHE A 500 -22.79 -44.16 -23.67
N ASN A 501 -23.22 -44.27 -24.93
CA ASN A 501 -22.39 -44.80 -26.03
C ASN A 501 -21.85 -43.71 -26.96
N GLY A 502 -22.23 -42.46 -26.72
CA GLY A 502 -21.80 -41.30 -27.49
C GLY A 502 -20.34 -40.92 -27.20
N PRO A 503 -19.81 -39.94 -27.96
CA PRO A 503 -18.48 -39.40 -27.71
C PRO A 503 -18.40 -38.76 -26.32
N ALA A 504 -17.17 -38.64 -25.83
CA ALA A 504 -16.88 -37.99 -24.56
C ALA A 504 -17.38 -36.54 -24.53
N THR A 505 -18.34 -36.21 -23.66
CA THR A 505 -18.91 -34.85 -23.58
C THR A 505 -19.00 -34.32 -22.14
N PRO A 506 -17.90 -34.31 -21.38
CA PRO A 506 -17.90 -33.81 -20.00
C PRO A 506 -18.25 -32.32 -19.93
N VAL A 507 -18.90 -31.92 -18.85
CA VAL A 507 -18.91 -30.50 -18.43
C VAL A 507 -17.82 -30.34 -17.38
N TYR A 508 -16.88 -29.42 -17.61
CA TYR A 508 -15.73 -29.20 -16.74
C TYR A 508 -15.68 -27.74 -16.27
N GLN A 509 -15.44 -27.55 -14.97
CA GLN A 509 -15.19 -26.23 -14.38
C GLN A 509 -14.03 -26.28 -13.39
N LYS A 510 -13.22 -25.21 -13.39
CA LYS A 510 -12.08 -24.99 -12.50
C LYS A 510 -12.36 -23.82 -11.58
N PHE A 511 -12.09 -23.99 -10.29
CA PHE A 511 -12.30 -22.98 -9.25
C PHE A 511 -10.96 -22.67 -8.57
N GLU A 512 -10.41 -21.49 -8.83
CA GLU A 512 -9.19 -21.01 -8.18
C GLU A 512 -9.52 -19.92 -7.17
N ASN A 513 -8.99 -20.07 -5.95
CA ASN A 513 -9.16 -19.14 -4.85
C ASN A 513 -10.62 -18.85 -4.45
N LYS A 514 -11.57 -19.69 -4.87
CA LYS A 514 -13.00 -19.55 -4.57
C LYS A 514 -13.39 -20.17 -3.24
N PHE A 515 -12.68 -21.23 -2.85
CA PHE A 515 -13.03 -22.06 -1.71
C PHE A 515 -11.91 -22.16 -0.66
N ASN A 516 -10.99 -21.19 -0.60
CA ASN A 516 -9.85 -21.22 0.32
C ASN A 516 -10.33 -21.11 1.77
N GLY A 517 -10.03 -22.11 2.59
CA GLY A 517 -10.49 -22.11 3.98
C GLY A 517 -11.98 -22.38 4.13
N VAL A 518 -12.65 -22.89 3.09
CA VAL A 518 -14.06 -23.30 3.17
C VAL A 518 -14.23 -24.46 4.14
N GLN A 519 -15.21 -24.30 5.03
CA GLN A 519 -15.55 -25.30 6.04
C GLN A 519 -16.53 -26.34 5.52
N GLU A 520 -17.30 -26.04 4.47
CA GLU A 520 -18.40 -26.88 4.00
C GLU A 520 -18.55 -26.85 2.48
N PHE A 521 -18.74 -28.04 1.89
CA PHE A 521 -19.01 -28.21 0.47
C PHE A 521 -20.28 -29.03 0.27
N SER A 522 -21.03 -28.76 -0.79
CA SER A 522 -22.06 -29.68 -1.28
C SER A 522 -22.27 -29.63 -2.78
N ILE A 523 -22.66 -30.76 -3.34
CA ILE A 523 -23.12 -30.91 -4.73
C ILE A 523 -24.56 -31.41 -4.67
N THR A 524 -25.47 -30.70 -5.32
CA THR A 524 -26.89 -31.07 -5.41
C THR A 524 -27.29 -31.17 -6.87
N CYS A 525 -27.97 -32.24 -7.28
CA CYS A 525 -28.50 -32.38 -8.63
C CYS A 525 -29.70 -33.33 -8.70
N TRP A 526 -30.43 -33.23 -9.81
CA TRP A 526 -31.44 -34.22 -10.20
C TRP A 526 -30.86 -35.15 -11.25
N ILE A 527 -31.04 -36.45 -11.08
CA ILE A 527 -30.60 -37.45 -12.04
C ILE A 527 -31.76 -38.30 -12.54
N LYS A 528 -31.69 -38.75 -13.79
CA LYS A 528 -32.62 -39.72 -14.37
C LYS A 528 -31.84 -40.77 -15.13
N ILE A 529 -31.82 -41.99 -14.62
CA ILE A 529 -31.08 -43.10 -15.24
C ILE A 529 -31.84 -43.59 -16.48
N ALA A 530 -31.15 -43.75 -17.61
CA ALA A 530 -31.74 -44.17 -18.86
C ALA A 530 -32.19 -45.65 -18.82
N PRO A 531 -33.37 -45.98 -19.38
CA PRO A 531 -33.79 -47.36 -19.59
C PRO A 531 -32.91 -48.06 -20.63
N ASN A 532 -32.84 -49.40 -20.56
CA ASN A 532 -32.19 -50.26 -21.56
C ASN A 532 -30.67 -50.03 -21.78
N VAL A 533 -29.97 -49.39 -20.83
CA VAL A 533 -28.51 -49.26 -20.86
C VAL A 533 -27.85 -50.34 -20.01
N ALA A 534 -26.94 -51.12 -20.59
CA ALA A 534 -26.13 -52.10 -19.87
C ALA A 534 -25.05 -51.39 -19.04
N ARG A 535 -25.31 -51.21 -17.74
CA ARG A 535 -24.47 -50.46 -16.79
C ARG A 535 -23.31 -51.31 -16.22
N THR A 536 -22.66 -52.14 -17.04
CA THR A 536 -21.61 -53.09 -16.60
C THR A 536 -20.22 -52.46 -16.40
N VAL A 537 -20.06 -51.18 -16.76
CA VAL A 537 -18.82 -50.42 -16.63
C VAL A 537 -19.05 -49.17 -15.80
N TRP A 538 -17.97 -48.67 -15.18
CA TRP A 538 -18.00 -47.45 -14.39
C TRP A 538 -18.32 -46.23 -15.26
N THR A 539 -19.30 -45.45 -14.79
CA THR A 539 -19.70 -44.17 -15.41
C THR A 539 -19.65 -43.08 -14.36
N SER A 540 -19.25 -41.87 -14.75
CA SER A 540 -19.16 -40.73 -13.82
C SER A 540 -20.40 -39.86 -13.88
N GLY A 541 -21.09 -39.66 -12.76
CA GLY A 541 -22.09 -38.60 -12.65
C GLY A 541 -21.42 -37.26 -12.41
N TYR A 542 -20.59 -37.15 -11.37
CA TYR A 542 -19.68 -36.02 -11.17
C TYR A 542 -18.41 -36.44 -10.42
N HIS A 543 -17.35 -35.66 -10.59
CA HIS A 543 -16.04 -35.88 -9.96
C HIS A 543 -15.49 -34.54 -9.48
N PHE A 544 -15.40 -34.35 -8.16
CA PHE A 544 -14.84 -33.13 -7.55
C PHE A 544 -13.45 -33.41 -6.97
N ASN A 545 -12.44 -32.67 -7.42
CA ASN A 545 -11.01 -32.89 -7.13
C ASN A 545 -10.37 -31.61 -6.56
N SER A 546 -9.49 -31.73 -5.56
CA SER A 546 -8.84 -30.61 -4.88
C SER A 546 -7.32 -30.52 -5.11
N ASN A 547 -6.80 -31.24 -6.10
CA ASN A 547 -5.38 -31.25 -6.46
C ASN A 547 -5.08 -30.33 -7.64
N GLN A 548 -3.92 -29.66 -7.60
CA GLN A 548 -3.41 -28.80 -8.68
C GLN A 548 -3.23 -29.57 -10.00
N GLN A 549 -2.77 -30.82 -9.90
CA GLN A 549 -2.65 -31.76 -11.00
C GLN A 549 -3.63 -32.92 -10.71
N PRO A 550 -4.85 -32.84 -11.25
CA PRO A 550 -5.91 -33.78 -10.94
C PRO A 550 -5.63 -35.16 -11.56
N ALA A 551 -5.72 -36.19 -10.74
CA ALA A 551 -5.79 -37.58 -11.15
C ALA A 551 -7.07 -38.21 -10.56
N ASP A 552 -7.33 -39.49 -10.83
CA ASP A 552 -8.56 -40.13 -10.34
C ASP A 552 -8.40 -40.84 -8.99
N LEU A 553 -7.34 -41.64 -8.82
CA LEU A 553 -7.17 -42.49 -7.63
C LEU A 553 -5.70 -42.70 -7.28
N GLU A 554 -4.90 -41.65 -7.36
CA GLU A 554 -3.47 -41.72 -7.08
C GLU A 554 -3.15 -41.19 -5.68
N LYS A 555 -3.89 -40.17 -5.22
CA LYS A 555 -3.58 -39.46 -3.97
C LYS A 555 -4.82 -38.81 -3.34
N HIS A 556 -4.70 -38.45 -2.07
CA HIS A 556 -5.71 -37.64 -1.37
C HIS A 556 -6.03 -36.37 -2.17
N GLY A 557 -7.30 -35.96 -2.17
CA GLY A 557 -7.78 -34.83 -2.96
C GLY A 557 -8.34 -35.23 -4.32
N ASP A 558 -7.99 -36.40 -4.86
CA ASP A 558 -8.45 -36.78 -6.19
C ASP A 558 -9.97 -36.91 -6.25
N ARG A 559 -10.55 -37.63 -5.27
CA ARG A 559 -11.99 -37.78 -5.09
C ARG A 559 -12.45 -37.04 -3.84
N THR A 560 -12.53 -35.72 -3.89
CA THR A 560 -13.03 -34.90 -2.77
C THR A 560 -14.51 -35.11 -2.52
N LEU A 561 -15.34 -35.10 -3.57
CA LEU A 561 -16.74 -35.52 -3.54
C LEU A 561 -17.07 -36.08 -4.93
N SER A 562 -17.27 -37.38 -5.06
CA SER A 562 -17.53 -37.98 -6.37
C SER A 562 -18.74 -38.89 -6.36
N PHE A 563 -19.31 -39.11 -7.54
CA PHE A 563 -20.49 -39.93 -7.76
C PHE A 563 -20.34 -40.70 -9.08
N PHE A 564 -20.47 -42.01 -9.00
CA PHE A 564 -20.39 -42.93 -10.13
C PHE A 564 -21.60 -43.88 -10.18
N VAL A 565 -21.87 -44.47 -11.35
CA VAL A 565 -22.90 -45.50 -11.52
C VAL A 565 -22.29 -46.76 -12.13
N ILE A 566 -22.60 -47.92 -11.54
CA ILE A 566 -22.24 -49.25 -12.04
C ILE A 566 -23.24 -50.29 -11.52
N ASN A 567 -23.60 -51.29 -12.33
CA ASN A 567 -24.43 -52.45 -11.94
C ASN A 567 -25.71 -52.12 -11.15
N ASN A 568 -26.43 -51.07 -11.55
CA ASN A 568 -27.60 -50.54 -10.82
C ASN A 568 -27.31 -50.06 -9.39
N THR A 569 -26.09 -49.58 -9.15
CA THR A 569 -25.62 -49.01 -7.90
C THR A 569 -25.14 -47.58 -8.15
N LEU A 570 -25.53 -46.67 -7.26
CA LEU A 570 -24.95 -45.34 -7.11
C LEU A 570 -23.77 -45.45 -6.13
N HIS A 571 -22.56 -45.14 -6.58
CA HIS A 571 -21.33 -45.25 -5.82
C HIS A 571 -20.79 -43.87 -5.46
N PHE A 572 -20.59 -43.62 -4.17
CA PHE A 572 -20.15 -42.31 -3.64
C PHE A 572 -18.81 -42.45 -2.91
N PRO A 573 -17.67 -42.23 -3.60
CA PRO A 573 -16.36 -42.21 -2.97
C PRO A 573 -15.93 -40.80 -2.53
N THR A 574 -15.11 -40.79 -1.48
CA THR A 574 -14.36 -39.66 -0.92
C THR A 574 -12.96 -40.13 -0.45
N TYR A 575 -12.13 -39.26 0.12
CA TYR A 575 -10.88 -39.65 0.79
C TYR A 575 -10.87 -39.23 2.26
N ASP A 576 -9.99 -39.82 3.05
CA ASP A 576 -9.82 -39.47 4.46
C ASP A 576 -8.33 -39.42 4.84
N LEU A 577 -7.88 -38.24 5.29
CA LEU A 577 -6.53 -38.04 5.79
C LEU A 577 -6.28 -38.72 7.14
N ALA A 578 -7.32 -38.93 7.97
CA ALA A 578 -7.14 -39.53 9.29
C ALA A 578 -6.77 -41.01 9.20
N THR A 579 -7.42 -41.75 8.31
CA THR A 579 -7.16 -43.17 8.05
C THR A 579 -6.19 -43.43 6.90
N ASN A 580 -5.69 -42.38 6.23
CA ASN A 580 -4.83 -42.47 5.06
C ASN A 580 -5.48 -43.28 3.90
N ASN A 581 -6.80 -43.16 3.76
CA ASN A 581 -7.58 -43.86 2.73
C ASN A 581 -7.91 -42.90 1.58
N ILE A 582 -7.36 -43.17 0.40
CA ILE A 582 -7.58 -42.34 -0.80
C ILE A 582 -8.93 -42.61 -1.50
N ASN A 583 -9.68 -43.64 -1.09
CA ASN A 583 -10.93 -44.07 -1.73
C ASN A 583 -11.95 -44.66 -0.73
N LEU A 584 -12.34 -43.90 0.30
CA LEU A 584 -13.41 -44.28 1.22
C LEU A 584 -14.77 -44.15 0.51
N TYR A 585 -15.59 -45.21 0.43
CA TYR A 585 -16.84 -45.17 -0.34
C TYR A 585 -18.03 -45.86 0.33
N LYS A 586 -19.23 -45.48 -0.10
CA LYS A 586 -20.50 -46.17 0.20
C LYS A 586 -21.41 -46.18 -1.03
N ASN A 587 -22.37 -47.10 -1.04
CA ASN A 587 -23.21 -47.42 -2.19
C ASN A 587 -24.71 -47.30 -1.88
N ILE A 588 -25.51 -46.99 -2.89
CA ILE A 588 -26.98 -47.07 -2.86
C ILE A 588 -27.44 -47.86 -4.09
N ASP A 589 -28.06 -49.01 -3.88
CA ASP A 589 -28.61 -49.81 -4.97
C ASP A 589 -29.98 -49.27 -5.40
N PHE A 590 -30.29 -49.37 -6.69
CA PHE A 590 -31.59 -49.03 -7.24
C PHE A 590 -32.17 -50.17 -8.10
N THR A 591 -33.49 -50.24 -8.13
CA THR A 591 -34.22 -51.29 -8.85
C THR A 591 -34.54 -50.87 -10.29
N ASN A 592 -34.92 -51.83 -11.14
CA ASN A 592 -35.38 -51.52 -12.49
C ASN A 592 -36.62 -50.62 -12.51
N ALA A 593 -37.47 -50.64 -11.47
CA ALA A 593 -38.64 -49.76 -11.36
C ALA A 593 -38.26 -48.28 -11.14
N GLN A 594 -37.05 -48.01 -10.68
CA GLN A 594 -36.51 -46.66 -10.46
C GLN A 594 -35.73 -46.12 -11.67
N VAL A 595 -35.53 -46.96 -12.70
CA VAL A 595 -34.93 -46.53 -13.96
C VAL A 595 -35.96 -45.68 -14.74
N GLY A 596 -35.51 -44.60 -15.35
CA GLY A 596 -36.38 -43.63 -16.02
C GLY A 596 -37.18 -42.75 -15.05
N VAL A 597 -36.86 -42.78 -13.75
CA VAL A 597 -37.47 -41.94 -12.72
C VAL A 597 -36.45 -40.90 -12.25
N TRP A 598 -36.90 -39.67 -11.97
CA TRP A 598 -36.04 -38.63 -11.40
C TRP A 598 -35.65 -38.95 -9.96
N ALA A 599 -34.40 -38.69 -9.60
CA ALA A 599 -33.90 -38.78 -8.24
C ALA A 599 -33.12 -37.52 -7.84
N LEU A 600 -33.32 -37.06 -6.60
CA LEU A 600 -32.50 -36.03 -5.99
C LEU A 600 -31.23 -36.67 -5.43
N VAL A 601 -30.07 -36.12 -5.78
CA VAL A 601 -28.77 -36.45 -5.18
C VAL A 601 -28.23 -35.21 -4.48
N TYR A 602 -27.85 -35.36 -3.22
CA TYR A 602 -27.14 -34.35 -2.44
C TYR A 602 -25.93 -35.00 -1.78
N HIS A 603 -24.73 -34.49 -2.03
CA HIS A 603 -23.48 -35.00 -1.48
C HIS A 603 -22.67 -33.85 -0.88
N ALA A 604 -22.33 -33.93 0.40
CA ALA A 604 -21.76 -32.83 1.14
C ALA A 604 -20.65 -33.25 2.12
N TYR A 605 -19.82 -32.30 2.50
CA TYR A 605 -18.77 -32.45 3.51
C TYR A 605 -18.74 -31.22 4.42
N THR A 606 -18.45 -31.43 5.71
CA THR A 606 -18.15 -30.36 6.67
C THR A 606 -16.88 -30.68 7.46
N ASN A 607 -15.98 -29.71 7.50
CA ASN A 607 -14.75 -29.74 8.27
C ASN A 607 -15.03 -29.58 9.78
N ASN A 608 -16.03 -28.78 10.16
CA ASN A 608 -16.37 -28.57 11.57
C ASN A 608 -16.91 -29.84 12.24
N GLY A 609 -17.54 -30.72 11.45
CA GLY A 609 -18.03 -32.01 11.92
C GLY A 609 -17.14 -33.19 11.55
N ASN A 610 -16.02 -32.98 10.84
CA ASN A 610 -15.19 -34.01 10.20
C ASN A 610 -16.05 -35.12 9.59
N LYS A 611 -16.99 -34.76 8.72
CA LYS A 611 -17.94 -35.74 8.17
C LYS A 611 -18.37 -35.42 6.75
N ALA A 612 -18.64 -36.47 5.97
CA ALA A 612 -19.34 -36.38 4.70
C ALA A 612 -20.71 -37.07 4.77
N PHE A 613 -21.63 -36.59 3.95
CA PHE A 613 -23.04 -36.99 3.96
C PHE A 613 -23.57 -37.09 2.54
N VAL A 614 -24.35 -38.14 2.27
CA VAL A 614 -25.10 -38.28 1.01
C VAL A 614 -26.57 -38.49 1.33
N PHE A 615 -27.43 -37.80 0.60
CA PHE A 615 -28.87 -38.05 0.52
C PHE A 615 -29.24 -38.37 -0.93
N ASN A 616 -30.01 -39.44 -1.12
CA ASN A 616 -30.57 -39.81 -2.42
C ASN A 616 -32.04 -40.19 -2.28
N GLN A 617 -32.90 -39.68 -3.15
CA GLN A 617 -34.31 -40.07 -3.18
C GLN A 617 -34.85 -40.12 -4.61
N PHE A 618 -35.23 -41.32 -5.07
CA PHE A 618 -36.02 -41.47 -6.29
C PHE A 618 -37.47 -41.00 -6.06
N TYR A 619 -38.11 -40.43 -7.08
CA TYR A 619 -39.50 -39.98 -7.00
C TYR A 619 -40.42 -41.12 -6.53
N ASN A 620 -41.31 -40.80 -5.59
CA ASN A 620 -42.19 -41.75 -4.90
C ASN A 620 -41.49 -42.93 -4.18
N SER A 621 -40.17 -42.83 -3.93
CA SER A 621 -39.43 -43.79 -3.12
C SER A 621 -39.07 -43.18 -1.76
N LYS A 622 -38.78 -44.05 -0.77
CA LYS A 622 -38.20 -43.61 0.51
C LYS A 622 -36.78 -43.06 0.28
N PRO A 623 -36.37 -42.00 0.99
CA PRO A 623 -35.02 -41.49 0.91
C PRO A 623 -34.00 -42.49 1.47
N SER A 624 -32.79 -42.47 0.92
CA SER A 624 -31.62 -43.22 1.37
C SER A 624 -30.52 -42.24 1.76
N THR A 625 -29.85 -42.47 2.88
CA THR A 625 -28.75 -41.62 3.36
C THR A 625 -27.49 -42.42 3.66
N LEU A 626 -26.33 -41.82 3.40
CA LEU A 626 -25.02 -42.39 3.72
C LEU A 626 -24.22 -41.40 4.56
N ASN A 627 -23.72 -41.86 5.71
CA ASN A 627 -22.89 -41.05 6.61
C ASN A 627 -21.44 -41.53 6.59
N PHE A 628 -20.50 -40.61 6.49
CA PHE A 628 -19.07 -40.87 6.61
C PHE A 628 -18.53 -40.10 7.82
N PRO A 629 -18.54 -40.70 9.03
CA PRO A 629 -18.06 -40.02 10.23
C PRO A 629 -16.53 -39.96 10.26
N ASN A 630 -15.98 -38.94 10.92
CA ASN A 630 -14.55 -38.73 11.17
C ASN A 630 -13.68 -38.66 9.91
N VAL A 631 -14.24 -38.17 8.80
CA VAL A 631 -13.51 -37.94 7.55
C VAL A 631 -12.85 -36.57 7.58
N ILE A 632 -11.57 -36.52 7.24
CA ILE A 632 -10.78 -35.28 7.17
C ILE A 632 -10.30 -35.06 5.74
N HIS A 633 -10.71 -33.94 5.13
CA HIS A 633 -10.21 -33.50 3.84
C HIS A 633 -9.07 -32.47 3.98
N ARG A 634 -8.21 -32.38 2.97
CA ARG A 634 -7.23 -31.30 2.83
C ARG A 634 -7.93 -30.06 2.32
N ASP A 635 -7.65 -28.90 2.91
CA ASP A 635 -8.00 -27.62 2.31
C ASP A 635 -7.19 -27.39 1.03
N SER A 636 -7.77 -26.68 0.06
CA SER A 636 -7.13 -26.42 -1.23
C SER A 636 -7.52 -25.04 -1.74
N ASN A 637 -6.61 -24.43 -2.50
CA ASN A 637 -6.88 -23.20 -3.22
C ASN A 637 -7.39 -23.44 -4.65
N ILE A 638 -7.46 -24.70 -5.07
CA ILE A 638 -7.86 -25.10 -6.41
C ILE A 638 -8.79 -26.30 -6.33
N TYR A 639 -9.91 -26.21 -7.05
CA TYR A 639 -10.84 -27.31 -7.21
C TYR A 639 -11.24 -27.49 -8.67
N HIS A 640 -11.51 -28.72 -9.04
CA HIS A 640 -11.92 -29.13 -10.38
C HIS A 640 -13.19 -29.95 -10.27
N LEU A 641 -14.19 -29.66 -11.11
CA LEU A 641 -15.43 -30.40 -11.19
C LEU A 641 -15.67 -30.90 -12.61
N TRP A 642 -15.74 -32.21 -12.79
CA TRP A 642 -16.25 -32.84 -14.01
C TRP A 642 -17.67 -33.36 -13.78
N VAL A 643 -18.54 -33.24 -14.78
CA VAL A 643 -19.91 -33.75 -14.76
C VAL A 643 -20.17 -34.55 -16.03
N GLY A 644 -20.81 -35.71 -15.86
CA GLY A 644 -21.22 -36.62 -16.93
C GLY A 644 -20.13 -37.53 -17.47
N GLN A 645 -18.86 -37.14 -17.36
CA GLN A 645 -17.72 -38.03 -17.63
C GLN A 645 -16.48 -37.48 -16.94
N SER A 646 -15.63 -38.34 -16.38
CA SER A 646 -14.31 -37.93 -15.87
C SER A 646 -13.26 -38.95 -16.29
N PHE A 647 -12.05 -38.47 -16.62
CA PHE A 647 -10.90 -39.32 -16.98
C PHE A 647 -11.26 -40.43 -18.01
N ALA A 648 -10.96 -41.68 -17.69
CA ALA A 648 -11.20 -42.84 -18.56
C ALA A 648 -12.59 -43.47 -18.40
N TYR A 649 -13.46 -42.92 -17.55
CA TYR A 649 -14.80 -43.47 -17.32
C TYR A 649 -15.76 -43.19 -18.49
N LYS A 650 -16.79 -44.02 -18.64
CA LYS A 650 -17.84 -43.79 -19.65
C LYS A 650 -18.78 -42.64 -19.25
N ASN A 651 -19.49 -42.11 -20.24
CA ASN A 651 -20.54 -41.11 -20.04
C ASN A 651 -21.61 -41.61 -19.06
N PHE A 652 -22.15 -40.70 -18.26
CA PHE A 652 -23.27 -40.95 -17.37
C PHE A 652 -24.44 -41.57 -18.14
N PRO A 653 -25.07 -42.66 -17.65
CA PRO A 653 -26.11 -43.38 -18.38
C PRO A 653 -27.48 -42.71 -18.18
N GLY A 654 -27.64 -41.47 -18.63
CA GLY A 654 -28.90 -40.74 -18.57
C GLY A 654 -28.75 -39.23 -18.44
N ARG A 655 -29.70 -38.61 -17.75
CA ARG A 655 -29.86 -37.15 -17.71
C ARG A 655 -29.53 -36.57 -16.34
N ILE A 656 -28.85 -35.42 -16.32
CA ILE A 656 -28.57 -34.64 -15.10
C ILE A 656 -29.18 -33.24 -15.27
N ASN A 657 -29.89 -32.76 -14.26
CA ASN A 657 -30.56 -31.46 -14.24
C ASN A 657 -30.24 -30.69 -12.94
N ASN A 658 -30.10 -29.37 -13.05
CA ASN A 658 -29.89 -28.39 -11.99
C ASN A 658 -28.76 -28.80 -11.03
N LEU A 659 -27.60 -29.17 -11.58
CA LEU A 659 -26.42 -29.48 -10.80
C LEU A 659 -25.82 -28.18 -10.27
N ARG A 660 -25.77 -28.08 -8.94
CA ARG A 660 -25.21 -26.95 -8.21
C ARG A 660 -24.06 -27.40 -7.32
N LEU A 661 -23.00 -26.60 -7.31
CA LEU A 661 -21.91 -26.70 -6.37
C LEU A 661 -22.05 -25.57 -5.35
N CYS A 662 -21.97 -25.89 -4.06
CA CYS A 662 -22.00 -24.93 -2.98
C CYS A 662 -20.72 -25.04 -2.16
N GLY A 663 -20.08 -23.91 -1.85
CA GLY A 663 -19.00 -23.83 -0.87
C GLY A 663 -19.18 -22.66 0.09
N GLY A 664 -18.88 -22.86 1.36
CA GLY A 664 -19.04 -21.87 2.43
C GLY A 664 -20.10 -22.27 3.46
N ILE A 665 -20.24 -21.46 4.50
CA ILE A 665 -21.11 -21.79 5.65
C ILE A 665 -22.57 -21.92 5.21
N GLY A 666 -23.23 -23.00 5.63
CA GLY A 666 -24.61 -23.30 5.29
C GLY A 666 -24.75 -24.09 3.98
N CYS A 667 -23.64 -24.52 3.37
CA CYS A 667 -23.66 -25.45 2.26
C CYS A 667 -23.88 -26.91 2.70
N TYR A 668 -23.53 -27.25 3.95
CA TYR A 668 -23.78 -28.56 4.53
C TYR A 668 -25.16 -28.63 5.22
N ARG A 669 -25.94 -29.68 4.95
CA ARG A 669 -27.21 -29.98 5.64
C ARG A 669 -27.50 -31.48 5.63
N GLU A 670 -28.18 -31.95 6.67
CA GLU A 670 -28.65 -33.34 6.77
C GLU A 670 -30.18 -33.44 6.76
N LEU A 671 -30.88 -32.30 6.73
CA LEU A 671 -32.34 -32.19 6.80
C LEU A 671 -32.86 -31.14 5.81
N GLY A 672 -34.17 -31.11 5.60
CA GLY A 672 -34.85 -30.07 4.82
C GLY A 672 -34.95 -30.32 3.30
N PHE A 673 -34.77 -31.57 2.87
CA PHE A 673 -34.83 -31.96 1.44
C PHE A 673 -36.26 -31.95 0.85
N GLU A 674 -37.30 -31.89 1.68
CA GLU A 674 -38.69 -31.83 1.22
C GLU A 674 -38.98 -30.57 0.38
N ASN A 675 -38.31 -29.45 0.72
CA ASN A 675 -38.41 -28.20 -0.03
C ASN A 675 -37.75 -28.27 -1.42
N ASP A 676 -36.79 -29.19 -1.63
CA ASP A 676 -36.15 -29.35 -2.93
C ASP A 676 -37.10 -30.00 -3.94
N TRP A 677 -37.98 -30.90 -3.49
CA TRP A 677 -39.07 -31.45 -4.30
C TRP A 677 -40.11 -30.39 -4.68
N ILE A 678 -40.40 -29.46 -3.75
CA ILE A 678 -41.25 -28.30 -4.03
C ILE A 678 -40.58 -27.44 -5.11
N ASN A 679 -39.26 -27.19 -5.03
CA ASN A 679 -38.54 -26.44 -6.05
C ASN A 679 -38.51 -27.13 -7.44
N LEU A 680 -38.55 -28.46 -7.52
CA LEU A 680 -38.71 -29.18 -8.79
C LEU A 680 -40.09 -28.93 -9.42
N LEU A 681 -41.14 -28.87 -8.60
CA LEU A 681 -42.50 -28.51 -9.02
C LEU A 681 -42.61 -27.01 -9.36
N PHE A 682 -41.82 -26.15 -8.69
CA PHE A 682 -41.73 -24.70 -8.91
C PHE A 682 -40.66 -24.29 -9.94
N LEU A 683 -39.95 -25.22 -10.59
CA LEU A 683 -39.01 -24.89 -11.69
C LEU A 683 -39.73 -24.47 -12.98
N GLN A 684 -41.06 -24.30 -12.93
CA GLN A 684 -41.90 -23.68 -13.97
C GLN A 684 -41.97 -22.13 -13.89
N TYR A 685 -41.24 -21.47 -12.98
CA TYR A 685 -41.30 -20.02 -12.77
C TYR A 685 -40.00 -19.30 -13.18
N THR A 686 -40.11 -18.26 -14.02
CA THR A 686 -38.96 -17.41 -14.40
C THR A 686 -38.72 -16.33 -13.34
N GLN A 687 -37.66 -16.44 -12.55
CA GLN A 687 -37.21 -15.40 -11.61
C GLN A 687 -35.91 -14.78 -12.13
N ILE A 688 -35.87 -13.46 -12.32
CA ILE A 688 -34.67 -12.75 -12.79
C ILE A 688 -34.11 -11.90 -11.66
N ARG A 689 -32.82 -12.07 -11.34
CA ARG A 689 -32.11 -11.27 -10.32
C ARG A 689 -31.00 -10.47 -10.99
N ASN A 690 -30.86 -9.19 -10.60
CA ASN A 690 -29.83 -8.23 -11.03
C ASN A 690 -29.77 -7.96 -12.53
N LEU A 691 -30.52 -6.95 -12.99
CA LEU A 691 -30.41 -6.43 -14.36
C LEU A 691 -29.53 -5.18 -14.39
N ASN A 692 -28.38 -5.29 -15.06
CA ASN A 692 -27.75 -4.13 -15.68
C ASN A 692 -28.47 -3.86 -17.00
N ILE A 693 -28.85 -2.60 -17.22
CA ILE A 693 -29.82 -2.14 -18.23
C ILE A 693 -29.39 -2.60 -19.63
N GLN A 694 -29.97 -3.71 -20.10
CA GLN A 694 -30.12 -4.05 -21.50
C GLN A 694 -31.53 -4.59 -21.71
N MET A 695 -32.12 -4.22 -22.85
CA MET A 695 -33.46 -4.61 -23.29
C MET A 695 -33.63 -6.13 -23.15
N ILE A 696 -34.59 -6.58 -22.34
CA ILE A 696 -35.02 -7.98 -22.37
C ILE A 696 -36.45 -8.05 -22.86
N LYS A 697 -36.62 -8.65 -24.04
CA LYS A 697 -37.92 -9.02 -24.59
C LYS A 697 -38.19 -10.47 -24.20
N PHE A 698 -39.28 -10.70 -23.48
CA PHE A 698 -39.81 -12.04 -23.24
C PHE A 698 -41.14 -12.17 -23.97
N SER A 699 -41.34 -13.29 -24.66
CA SER A 699 -42.64 -13.69 -25.20
C SER A 699 -43.00 -15.02 -24.57
N ILE A 700 -44.04 -15.03 -23.75
CA ILE A 700 -44.57 -16.28 -23.18
C ILE A 700 -45.71 -16.72 -24.09
N SER A 701 -45.52 -17.82 -24.82
CA SER A 701 -46.61 -18.46 -25.56
C SER A 701 -47.38 -19.38 -24.63
N MET A 702 -48.67 -19.10 -24.44
CA MET A 702 -49.52 -19.92 -23.59
C MET A 702 -49.77 -21.33 -24.17
N ASP A 703 -49.54 -21.53 -25.47
CA ASP A 703 -49.67 -22.84 -26.13
C ASP A 703 -48.58 -23.85 -25.69
N LEU A 704 -47.37 -23.36 -25.37
CA LEU A 704 -46.28 -24.17 -24.81
C LEU A 704 -46.57 -24.62 -23.37
N LEU A 705 -47.20 -23.74 -22.57
CA LEU A 705 -47.67 -24.06 -21.23
C LEU A 705 -48.85 -25.04 -21.27
N LEU A 706 -49.78 -24.86 -22.23
CA LEU A 706 -50.94 -25.73 -22.43
C LEU A 706 -50.56 -27.12 -22.99
N GLN A 707 -49.55 -27.24 -23.84
CA GLN A 707 -49.00 -28.54 -24.28
C GLN A 707 -48.36 -29.30 -23.12
N PHE A 708 -47.69 -28.61 -22.20
CA PHE A 708 -47.11 -29.20 -20.98
C PHE A 708 -48.21 -29.71 -20.03
N ILE A 709 -49.32 -28.97 -19.90
CA ILE A 709 -50.49 -29.30 -19.06
C ILE A 709 -51.31 -30.46 -19.65
N LYS A 710 -51.48 -30.53 -20.99
CA LYS A 710 -52.14 -31.67 -21.66
C LYS A 710 -51.42 -33.00 -21.42
N ASN A 711 -50.09 -32.98 -21.32
CA ASN A 711 -49.28 -34.17 -21.06
C ASN A 711 -49.26 -34.58 -19.57
N SER A 712 -49.78 -33.76 -18.66
CA SER A 712 -49.74 -33.98 -17.20
C SER A 712 -51.11 -34.29 -16.55
N LYS A 713 -52.18 -34.49 -17.34
CA LYS A 713 -53.54 -34.89 -16.88
C LYS A 713 -54.12 -34.00 -15.74
N ILE A 714 -53.89 -32.69 -15.77
CA ILE A 714 -54.51 -31.74 -14.83
C ILE A 714 -55.88 -31.29 -15.39
N ASN A 715 -56.91 -31.27 -14.54
CA ASN A 715 -58.29 -30.96 -14.91
C ASN A 715 -58.46 -29.47 -15.28
N LEU A 716 -59.01 -29.19 -16.47
CA LEU A 716 -58.98 -27.87 -17.13
C LEU A 716 -60.06 -26.87 -16.67
N THR A 717 -60.90 -27.21 -15.69
CA THR A 717 -62.00 -26.34 -15.22
C THR A 717 -61.56 -25.16 -14.35
N GLU A 718 -60.33 -25.14 -13.83
CA GLU A 718 -59.82 -24.07 -12.96
C GLU A 718 -59.19 -22.88 -13.72
N PHE A 719 -59.00 -22.98 -15.04
CA PHE A 719 -58.31 -21.94 -15.84
C PHE A 719 -59.17 -20.73 -16.26
N LYS A 720 -60.45 -20.65 -15.83
CA LYS A 720 -61.29 -19.45 -16.02
C LYS A 720 -60.87 -18.24 -15.16
N ASN A 721 -59.84 -18.38 -14.33
CA ASN A 721 -59.47 -17.41 -13.29
C ASN A 721 -58.07 -16.81 -13.52
N PHE A 722 -57.85 -16.15 -14.66
CA PHE A 722 -56.56 -15.50 -14.91
C PHE A 722 -56.37 -14.27 -13.99
N GLN A 723 -55.27 -14.27 -13.23
CA GLN A 723 -54.81 -13.14 -12.45
C GLN A 723 -53.36 -12.86 -12.85
N SER A 724 -52.95 -11.60 -12.91
CA SER A 724 -51.56 -11.25 -13.24
C SER A 724 -51.05 -10.10 -12.38
N HIS A 725 -49.78 -10.14 -11.97
CA HIS A 725 -49.11 -8.99 -11.35
C HIS A 725 -47.69 -8.77 -11.84
N VAL A 726 -47.25 -7.52 -11.77
CA VAL A 726 -45.86 -7.08 -11.86
C VAL A 726 -45.49 -6.39 -10.55
N GLY A 727 -44.57 -7.00 -9.78
CA GLY A 727 -44.04 -6.44 -8.54
C GLY A 727 -42.57 -6.11 -8.70
N LEU A 728 -42.12 -4.93 -8.30
CA LEU A 728 -40.73 -4.51 -8.43
C LEU A 728 -40.32 -3.44 -7.42
N ARG A 729 -39.01 -3.24 -7.28
CA ARG A 729 -38.44 -2.16 -6.46
C ARG A 729 -37.72 -1.15 -7.34
N LEU A 730 -37.99 0.13 -7.17
CA LEU A 730 -37.42 1.22 -7.96
C LEU A 730 -36.51 2.09 -7.11
N HIS A 731 -35.39 2.53 -7.64
CA HIS A 731 -34.58 3.60 -7.08
C HIS A 731 -34.54 4.74 -8.08
N LEU A 732 -35.33 5.79 -7.85
CA LEU A 732 -35.45 6.92 -8.78
C LEU A 732 -34.16 7.75 -8.79
N MET A 733 -33.67 8.16 -9.96
CA MET A 733 -32.67 9.24 -10.07
C MET A 733 -33.24 10.34 -10.97
N GLN A 734 -32.60 11.51 -10.93
CA GLN A 734 -32.98 12.77 -11.57
C GLN A 734 -33.79 12.61 -12.87
N LEU A 735 -34.88 13.38 -12.98
CA LEU A 735 -35.81 13.34 -14.10
C LEU A 735 -35.65 14.57 -14.97
N GLU A 736 -35.40 14.37 -16.26
CA GLU A 736 -35.77 15.37 -17.26
C GLU A 736 -37.30 15.31 -17.45
N HIS A 737 -37.93 16.40 -17.91
CA HIS A 737 -39.36 16.48 -18.25
C HIS A 737 -39.76 15.60 -19.47
N VAL A 738 -39.38 14.33 -19.47
CA VAL A 738 -39.56 13.39 -20.57
C VAL A 738 -40.11 12.08 -20.01
N TRP A 739 -41.03 11.46 -20.74
CA TRP A 739 -41.56 10.15 -20.40
C TRP A 739 -40.44 9.09 -20.36
N THR A 740 -40.32 8.40 -19.23
CA THR A 740 -39.43 7.24 -19.08
C THR A 740 -40.24 6.03 -18.65
N SER A 741 -39.98 4.85 -19.24
CA SER A 741 -40.76 3.64 -18.93
C SER A 741 -40.06 2.80 -17.87
N GLY A 742 -40.72 2.55 -16.74
CA GLY A 742 -40.21 1.60 -15.76
C GLY A 742 -40.47 0.16 -16.18
N TYR A 743 -41.72 -0.17 -16.51
CA TYR A 743 -42.06 -1.39 -17.25
C TYR A 743 -43.31 -1.20 -18.08
N HIS A 744 -43.42 -2.02 -19.12
CA HIS A 744 -44.55 -2.03 -20.04
C HIS A 744 -45.00 -3.48 -20.21
N PHE A 745 -46.20 -3.82 -19.75
CA PHE A 745 -46.77 -5.16 -19.92
C PHE A 745 -47.90 -5.10 -20.94
N ASN A 746 -47.75 -5.83 -22.03
CA ASN A 746 -48.62 -5.81 -23.19
C ASN A 746 -49.21 -7.22 -23.43
N SER A 747 -50.49 -7.30 -23.77
CA SER A 747 -51.23 -8.54 -24.03
C SER A 747 -51.62 -8.72 -25.50
N ASN A 748 -51.05 -7.95 -26.41
CA ASN A 748 -51.21 -8.09 -27.85
C ASN A 748 -50.04 -8.86 -28.47
N GLU A 749 -50.34 -9.70 -29.46
CA GLU A 749 -49.31 -10.44 -30.21
C GLU A 749 -48.36 -9.51 -31.00
N GLN A 750 -48.91 -8.39 -31.50
CA GLN A 750 -48.16 -7.30 -32.10
C GLN A 750 -48.23 -6.11 -31.15
N PRO A 751 -47.25 -5.98 -30.26
CA PRO A 751 -47.29 -4.97 -29.22
C PRO A 751 -47.00 -3.59 -29.80
N ALA A 752 -47.85 -2.63 -29.50
CA ALA A 752 -47.67 -1.22 -29.79
C ALA A 752 -47.82 -0.40 -28.49
N ASP A 753 -47.77 0.92 -28.60
CA ASP A 753 -48.04 1.82 -27.48
C ASP A 753 -49.31 2.66 -27.75
N VAL A 754 -50.37 2.41 -26.99
CA VAL A 754 -51.65 3.16 -27.02
C VAL A 754 -52.35 3.16 -28.39
N GLU A 755 -52.23 2.08 -29.17
CA GLU A 755 -52.97 1.97 -30.44
C GLU A 755 -54.28 1.20 -30.27
N LYS A 756 -54.29 0.22 -29.36
CA LYS A 756 -55.42 -0.69 -29.15
C LYS A 756 -55.46 -1.24 -27.72
N HIS A 757 -56.59 -1.82 -27.34
CA HIS A 757 -56.72 -2.60 -26.09
C HIS A 757 -55.61 -3.66 -26.04
N GLY A 758 -55.07 -3.90 -24.84
CA GLY A 758 -53.95 -4.81 -24.65
C GLY A 758 -52.58 -4.14 -24.66
N ASP A 759 -52.43 -2.95 -25.24
CA ASP A 759 -51.10 -2.36 -25.41
C ASP A 759 -50.44 -2.03 -24.07
N ARG A 760 -51.22 -1.39 -23.18
CA ARG A 760 -50.82 -1.10 -21.80
C ARG A 760 -51.65 -1.94 -20.85
N THR A 761 -51.41 -3.24 -20.79
CA THR A 761 -52.16 -4.14 -19.89
C THR A 761 -51.85 -3.86 -18.43
N LEU A 762 -50.58 -3.75 -18.07
CA LEU A 762 -50.13 -3.26 -16.76
C LEU A 762 -48.82 -2.51 -16.99
N SER A 763 -48.85 -1.19 -17.02
CA SER A 763 -47.63 -0.43 -17.30
C SER A 763 -47.35 0.62 -16.23
N PHE A 764 -46.12 1.09 -16.22
CA PHE A 764 -45.64 2.11 -15.30
C PHE A 764 -44.62 2.99 -16.00
N PHE A 765 -44.89 4.29 -15.96
CA PHE A 765 -44.06 5.35 -16.53
C PHE A 765 -43.75 6.40 -15.47
N ILE A 766 -42.69 7.17 -15.68
CA ILE A 766 -42.43 8.39 -14.92
C ILE A 766 -42.53 9.58 -15.86
N ILE A 767 -43.30 10.59 -15.44
CA ILE A 767 -43.40 11.88 -16.10
C ILE A 767 -43.63 12.97 -15.05
N ASN A 768 -42.91 14.10 -15.16
CA ASN A 768 -43.15 15.32 -14.38
C ASN A 768 -43.33 15.07 -12.87
N ASN A 769 -42.42 14.31 -12.26
CA ASN A 769 -42.48 13.93 -10.84
C ASN A 769 -43.73 13.13 -10.44
N MET A 770 -44.34 12.42 -11.40
CA MET A 770 -45.44 11.50 -11.18
C MET A 770 -45.09 10.09 -11.64
N LEU A 771 -45.48 9.10 -10.84
CA LEU A 771 -45.58 7.71 -11.25
C LEU A 771 -46.91 7.51 -11.97
N HIS A 772 -46.87 7.29 -13.27
CA HIS A 772 -48.03 7.13 -14.13
C HIS A 772 -48.32 5.64 -14.37
N PHE A 773 -49.49 5.16 -13.95
CA PHE A 773 -49.90 3.76 -14.05
C PHE A 773 -51.10 3.62 -15.01
N PRO A 774 -50.85 3.38 -16.30
CA PRO A 774 -51.91 3.10 -17.25
C PRO A 774 -52.25 1.61 -17.35
N THR A 775 -53.51 1.38 -17.67
CA THR A 775 -54.19 0.12 -17.98
C THR A 775 -55.19 0.37 -19.13
N TYR A 776 -55.95 -0.62 -19.58
CA TYR A 776 -57.07 -0.41 -20.51
C TYR A 776 -58.34 -1.04 -19.97
N ASP A 777 -59.50 -0.63 -20.49
CA ASP A 777 -60.79 -1.21 -20.12
C ASP A 777 -61.67 -1.44 -21.35
N LEU A 778 -62.01 -2.70 -21.60
CA LEU A 778 -62.92 -3.09 -22.68
C LEU A 778 -64.36 -2.61 -22.45
N ALA A 779 -64.82 -2.50 -21.19
CA ALA A 779 -66.21 -2.14 -20.90
C ALA A 779 -66.50 -0.69 -21.31
N THR A 780 -65.55 0.21 -21.09
CA THR A 780 -65.64 1.63 -21.46
C THR A 780 -64.99 1.97 -22.80
N ASN A 781 -64.41 0.97 -23.50
CA ASN A 781 -63.64 1.16 -24.73
C ASN A 781 -62.47 2.16 -24.57
N ASN A 782 -61.85 2.19 -23.38
CA ASN A 782 -60.74 3.09 -23.05
C ASN A 782 -59.40 2.34 -23.14
N ILE A 783 -58.62 2.65 -24.17
CA ILE A 783 -57.33 2.00 -24.43
C ILE A 783 -56.18 2.48 -23.52
N ASN A 784 -56.39 3.51 -22.68
CA ASN A 784 -55.36 4.09 -21.82
C ASN A 784 -55.98 4.72 -20.55
N LEU A 785 -56.68 3.93 -19.76
CA LEU A 785 -57.17 4.32 -18.43
C LEU A 785 -55.98 4.43 -17.46
N TYR A 786 -55.78 5.57 -16.79
CA TYR A 786 -54.60 5.74 -15.92
C TYR A 786 -54.90 6.43 -14.61
N LYS A 787 -54.00 6.24 -13.64
CA LYS A 787 -53.90 7.03 -12.41
C LYS A 787 -52.44 7.37 -12.13
N ASN A 788 -52.23 8.48 -11.43
CA ASN A 788 -50.90 8.99 -11.09
C ASN A 788 -50.67 8.93 -9.59
N ILE A 789 -49.40 8.83 -9.19
CA ILE A 789 -48.92 9.08 -7.83
C ILE A 789 -47.83 10.13 -7.91
N ASP A 790 -48.06 11.29 -7.30
CA ASP A 790 -47.06 12.34 -7.20
C ASP A 790 -45.94 11.94 -6.24
N PHE A 791 -44.71 12.35 -6.54
CA PHE A 791 -43.60 12.26 -5.61
C PHE A 791 -42.79 13.56 -5.62
N THR A 792 -42.14 13.84 -4.50
CA THR A 792 -41.32 15.04 -4.28
C THR A 792 -39.84 14.75 -4.57
N ASP A 793 -39.03 15.80 -4.70
CA ASP A 793 -37.57 15.65 -4.90
C ASP A 793 -36.89 14.93 -3.73
N LEU A 794 -37.48 14.98 -2.53
CA LEU A 794 -37.03 14.21 -1.35
C LEU A 794 -37.20 12.69 -1.53
N GLN A 795 -38.02 12.27 -2.50
CA GLN A 795 -38.25 10.86 -2.85
C GLN A 795 -37.38 10.40 -4.03
N VAL A 796 -36.53 11.28 -4.56
CA VAL A 796 -35.47 10.92 -5.52
C VAL A 796 -34.29 10.32 -4.75
N GLY A 797 -33.75 9.19 -5.22
CA GLY A 797 -32.65 8.48 -4.54
C GLY A 797 -33.08 7.55 -3.40
N VAL A 798 -34.38 7.37 -3.17
CA VAL A 798 -34.91 6.36 -2.24
C VAL A 798 -35.55 5.19 -2.98
N TRP A 799 -35.59 4.03 -2.32
CA TRP A 799 -36.25 2.86 -2.89
C TRP A 799 -37.78 2.95 -2.74
N ALA A 800 -38.52 2.55 -3.77
CA ALA A 800 -39.96 2.37 -3.74
C ALA A 800 -40.34 0.93 -4.08
N LEU A 801 -41.32 0.35 -3.40
CA LEU A 801 -41.97 -0.91 -3.76
C LEU A 801 -43.19 -0.61 -4.61
N VAL A 802 -43.24 -1.11 -5.84
CA VAL A 802 -44.37 -1.00 -6.76
C VAL A 802 -44.94 -2.39 -7.01
N TYR A 803 -46.25 -2.54 -6.83
CA TYR A 803 -46.98 -3.75 -7.15
C TYR A 803 -48.22 -3.36 -7.97
N HIS A 804 -48.30 -3.85 -9.20
CA HIS A 804 -49.39 -3.56 -10.13
C HIS A 804 -50.02 -4.88 -10.59
N ALA A 805 -51.31 -5.05 -10.36
CA ALA A 805 -51.99 -6.32 -10.56
C ALA A 805 -53.39 -6.15 -11.15
N TYR A 806 -53.87 -7.20 -11.80
CA TYR A 806 -55.21 -7.31 -12.35
C TYR A 806 -55.82 -8.68 -12.01
N THR A 807 -57.14 -8.71 -11.80
CA THR A 807 -57.92 -9.94 -11.67
C THR A 807 -59.15 -9.91 -12.57
N ASN A 808 -59.35 -10.97 -13.36
CA ASN A 808 -60.55 -11.12 -14.18
C ASN A 808 -61.79 -11.34 -13.30
N ASN A 809 -61.68 -12.14 -12.23
CA ASN A 809 -62.80 -12.45 -11.34
C ASN A 809 -63.35 -11.22 -10.59
N GLY A 810 -62.53 -10.20 -10.38
CA GLY A 810 -62.93 -8.97 -9.71
C GLY A 810 -63.17 -7.80 -10.65
N ASN A 811 -62.96 -7.98 -11.97
CA ASN A 811 -62.90 -6.91 -12.97
C ASN A 811 -62.21 -5.66 -12.41
N LYS A 812 -60.99 -5.82 -11.88
CA LYS A 812 -60.28 -4.73 -11.22
C LYS A 812 -58.78 -4.81 -11.42
N ALA A 813 -58.17 -3.65 -11.62
CA ALA A 813 -56.72 -3.46 -11.51
C ALA A 813 -56.37 -2.68 -10.22
N PHE A 814 -55.20 -2.94 -9.70
CA PHE A 814 -54.74 -2.50 -8.39
C PHE A 814 -53.27 -2.12 -8.44
N VAL A 815 -52.92 -0.95 -7.89
CA VAL A 815 -51.53 -0.51 -7.71
C VAL A 815 -51.30 -0.22 -6.24
N TYR A 816 -50.22 -0.79 -5.71
CA TYR A 816 -49.63 -0.43 -4.43
C TYR A 816 -48.25 0.15 -4.68
N ASN A 817 -47.98 1.34 -4.15
CA ASN A 817 -46.67 1.97 -4.20
C ASN A 817 -46.27 2.48 -2.82
N GLN A 818 -45.07 2.15 -2.35
CA GLN A 818 -44.54 2.66 -1.09
C GLN A 818 -43.09 3.10 -1.23
N PHE A 819 -42.83 4.39 -0.99
CA PHE A 819 -41.47 4.92 -0.87
C PHE A 819 -40.89 4.65 0.53
N GLN A 820 -39.58 4.53 0.62
CA GLN A 820 -38.86 4.38 1.89
C GLN A 820 -39.23 5.54 2.83
N ASN A 821 -39.71 5.19 4.04
CA ASN A 821 -40.17 6.11 5.10
C ASN A 821 -41.52 6.82 4.86
N ASN A 822 -42.26 6.47 3.80
CA ASN A 822 -43.59 7.02 3.53
C ASN A 822 -44.70 5.98 3.75
N LYS A 823 -45.92 6.48 4.00
CA LYS A 823 -47.14 5.67 3.95
C LYS A 823 -47.38 5.19 2.52
N PRO A 824 -47.94 3.98 2.32
CA PRO A 824 -48.22 3.48 0.98
C PRO A 824 -49.32 4.29 0.30
N SER A 825 -49.17 4.48 -1.01
CA SER A 825 -50.16 5.00 -1.93
C SER A 825 -50.83 3.83 -2.66
N ILE A 826 -52.16 3.81 -2.68
CA ILE A 826 -52.95 2.74 -3.30
C ILE A 826 -53.84 3.34 -4.39
N LEU A 827 -53.78 2.80 -5.61
CA LEU A 827 -54.67 3.16 -6.71
C LEU A 827 -55.53 1.95 -7.08
N ASN A 828 -56.84 2.14 -7.06
CA ASN A 828 -57.81 1.12 -7.50
C ASN A 828 -58.43 1.52 -8.84
N PHE A 829 -58.51 0.59 -9.77
CA PHE A 829 -59.24 0.72 -11.02
C PHE A 829 -60.42 -0.25 -11.01
N PRO A 830 -61.58 0.16 -10.47
CA PRO A 830 -62.75 -0.71 -10.38
C PRO A 830 -63.39 -0.89 -11.76
N ASN A 831 -64.04 -2.05 -11.95
CA ASN A 831 -64.80 -2.40 -13.15
C ASN A 831 -63.99 -2.40 -14.46
N VAL A 832 -62.68 -2.65 -14.37
CA VAL A 832 -61.81 -2.78 -15.54
C VAL A 832 -61.86 -4.20 -16.08
N ILE A 833 -62.11 -4.34 -17.38
CA ILE A 833 -62.12 -5.62 -18.09
C ILE A 833 -60.95 -5.66 -19.07
N HIS A 834 -60.04 -6.61 -18.90
CA HIS A 834 -58.97 -6.89 -19.84
C HIS A 834 -59.37 -8.02 -20.80
N GLN A 835 -58.79 -8.03 -21.99
CA GLN A 835 -58.92 -9.16 -22.90
C GLN A 835 -58.02 -10.31 -22.41
N ASP A 836 -58.53 -11.54 -22.47
CA ASP A 836 -57.69 -12.72 -22.29
C ASP A 836 -56.71 -12.81 -23.46
N SER A 837 -55.42 -13.03 -23.17
CA SER A 837 -54.41 -13.17 -24.21
C SER A 837 -53.60 -14.44 -24.07
N LYS A 838 -53.19 -14.98 -25.22
CA LYS A 838 -52.29 -16.12 -25.32
C LYS A 838 -50.82 -15.71 -25.27
N ILE A 839 -50.52 -14.42 -25.46
CA ILE A 839 -49.16 -13.92 -25.53
C ILE A 839 -49.08 -12.64 -24.73
N TYR A 840 -48.14 -12.62 -23.79
CA TYR A 840 -47.78 -11.42 -23.05
C TYR A 840 -46.34 -11.03 -23.35
N HIS A 841 -46.11 -9.73 -23.42
CA HIS A 841 -44.81 -9.13 -23.58
C HIS A 841 -44.52 -8.19 -22.41
N LEU A 842 -43.31 -8.26 -21.85
CA LEU A 842 -42.85 -7.37 -20.80
C LEU A 842 -41.58 -6.67 -21.24
N TRP A 843 -41.58 -5.33 -21.24
CA TRP A 843 -40.39 -4.50 -21.32
C TRP A 843 -40.08 -3.91 -19.96
N VAL A 844 -38.79 -3.75 -19.65
CA VAL A 844 -38.31 -3.23 -18.38
C VAL A 844 -37.22 -2.21 -18.65
N GLY A 845 -37.31 -1.05 -18.02
CA GLY A 845 -36.33 0.04 -18.16
C GLY A 845 -36.44 0.82 -19.47
N GLN A 846 -36.81 0.22 -20.59
CA GLN A 846 -37.07 0.94 -21.85
C GLN A 846 -38.15 0.21 -22.65
N SER A 847 -39.14 0.94 -23.15
CA SER A 847 -40.18 0.40 -24.03
C SER A 847 -40.43 1.37 -25.18
N PHE A 848 -40.53 0.86 -26.41
CA PHE A 848 -40.85 1.65 -27.61
C PHE A 848 -40.01 2.94 -27.75
N ALA A 849 -40.65 4.08 -27.97
CA ALA A 849 -40.02 5.39 -28.12
C ALA A 849 -39.67 6.07 -26.78
N TYR A 850 -39.94 5.44 -25.63
CA TYR A 850 -39.66 6.03 -24.32
C TYR A 850 -38.19 5.98 -23.97
N LYS A 851 -37.71 7.02 -23.26
CA LYS A 851 -36.35 7.06 -22.72
C LYS A 851 -36.17 5.99 -21.64
N ASN A 852 -34.91 5.61 -21.42
CA ASN A 852 -34.52 4.70 -20.35
C ASN A 852 -34.99 5.20 -18.98
N PHE A 853 -35.45 4.28 -18.15
CA PHE A 853 -35.74 4.49 -16.75
C PHE A 853 -34.51 5.08 -16.06
N PRO A 854 -34.60 6.28 -15.47
CA PRO A 854 -33.43 6.97 -14.94
C PRO A 854 -32.92 6.38 -13.62
N GLY A 855 -33.52 5.29 -13.15
CA GLY A 855 -33.24 4.66 -11.87
C GLY A 855 -32.70 3.24 -11.94
N ARG A 856 -32.71 2.54 -10.79
CA ARG A 856 -32.43 1.10 -10.71
C ARG A 856 -33.72 0.32 -10.47
N ILE A 857 -33.88 -0.83 -11.13
CA ILE A 857 -34.99 -1.76 -10.90
C ILE A 857 -34.41 -3.01 -10.24
N ASN A 858 -34.97 -3.44 -9.12
CA ASN A 858 -34.55 -4.65 -8.41
C ASN A 858 -35.77 -5.53 -8.06
N ASN A 859 -35.55 -6.84 -7.91
CA ASN A 859 -36.55 -7.83 -7.53
C ASN A 859 -37.84 -7.78 -8.38
N LEU A 860 -37.71 -7.62 -9.69
CA LEU A 860 -38.85 -7.71 -10.61
C LEU A 860 -39.43 -9.13 -10.56
N ARG A 861 -40.74 -9.23 -10.32
CA ARG A 861 -41.51 -10.46 -10.30
C ARG A 861 -42.73 -10.30 -11.20
N LEU A 862 -42.89 -11.23 -12.13
CA LEU A 862 -44.10 -11.40 -12.92
C LEU A 862 -44.78 -12.68 -12.43
N CYS A 863 -46.08 -12.62 -12.15
CA CYS A 863 -46.87 -13.76 -11.73
C CYS A 863 -48.15 -13.81 -12.57
N GLY A 864 -48.51 -15.00 -13.06
CA GLY A 864 -49.77 -15.30 -13.72
C GLY A 864 -50.45 -16.51 -13.07
N GLY A 865 -51.77 -16.47 -12.89
CA GLY A 865 -52.58 -17.54 -12.30
C GLY A 865 -53.17 -17.22 -10.93
N SER A 866 -53.96 -18.15 -10.38
CA SER A 866 -54.65 -17.98 -9.10
C SER A 866 -53.68 -17.73 -7.94
N GLY A 867 -53.96 -16.70 -7.13
CA GLY A 867 -53.13 -16.31 -5.98
C GLY A 867 -52.11 -15.21 -6.30
N CYS A 868 -51.97 -14.84 -7.58
CA CYS A 868 -51.11 -13.72 -7.98
C CYS A 868 -51.72 -12.37 -7.62
N TYR A 869 -53.05 -12.21 -7.58
CA TYR A 869 -53.70 -10.95 -7.19
C TYR A 869 -53.93 -10.90 -5.67
N ARG A 870 -53.48 -9.83 -5.02
CA ARG A 870 -53.74 -9.52 -3.60
C ARG A 870 -53.78 -8.01 -3.39
N GLU A 871 -54.52 -7.59 -2.36
CA GLU A 871 -54.65 -6.18 -1.95
C GLU A 871 -54.04 -5.92 -0.56
N GLN A 872 -53.49 -6.95 0.09
CA GLN A 872 -52.94 -6.89 1.45
C GLN A 872 -51.63 -7.70 1.57
N GLY A 873 -50.93 -7.53 2.70
CA GLY A 873 -49.73 -8.34 3.05
C GLY A 873 -48.38 -7.80 2.57
N PHE A 874 -48.35 -6.58 2.00
CA PHE A 874 -47.14 -5.98 1.41
C PHE A 874 -46.05 -5.61 2.44
N GLU A 875 -46.42 -5.42 3.71
CA GLU A 875 -45.46 -5.09 4.79
C GLU A 875 -44.39 -6.17 4.95
N SER A 876 -44.79 -7.44 4.78
CA SER A 876 -43.87 -8.58 4.86
C SER A 876 -42.91 -8.67 3.67
N ASP A 877 -43.31 -8.16 2.50
CA ASP A 877 -42.47 -8.08 1.31
C ASP A 877 -41.50 -6.90 1.37
N TRP A 878 -41.92 -5.80 2.00
CA TRP A 878 -41.04 -4.69 2.35
C TRP A 878 -39.94 -5.15 3.33
N ALA A 879 -40.31 -5.85 4.42
CA ALA A 879 -39.38 -6.32 5.44
C ALA A 879 -38.34 -7.33 4.92
N LYS A 880 -38.66 -8.10 3.87
CA LYS A 880 -37.76 -9.06 3.22
C LYS A 880 -36.85 -8.44 2.16
N SER A 881 -36.94 -7.13 1.94
CA SER A 881 -36.16 -6.45 0.91
C SER A 881 -34.69 -6.28 1.34
N PRO A 882 -33.72 -6.51 0.45
CA PRO A 882 -32.32 -6.28 0.76
C PRO A 882 -32.10 -4.81 1.13
N VAL A 883 -31.39 -4.57 2.24
CA VAL A 883 -30.82 -3.25 2.56
C VAL A 883 -30.04 -2.77 1.33
N PRO A 884 -30.05 -1.47 0.96
CA PRO A 884 -29.22 -0.95 -0.12
C PRO A 884 -27.82 -1.57 0.00
N PRO A 885 -27.22 -2.11 -1.08
CA PRO A 885 -25.90 -2.71 -0.97
C PRO A 885 -24.99 -1.69 -0.32
N VAL A 886 -24.53 -2.02 0.89
CA VAL A 886 -23.62 -1.18 1.64
C VAL A 886 -22.38 -1.10 0.77
N ILE A 887 -22.20 0.04 0.11
CA ILE A 887 -21.00 0.24 -0.70
C ILE A 887 -19.85 0.25 0.30
N PRO A 888 -18.95 -0.74 0.23
CA PRO A 888 -17.85 -0.84 1.18
C PRO A 888 -17.03 0.44 1.11
N LYS A 889 -16.48 0.85 2.25
CA LYS A 889 -15.57 1.98 2.37
C LYS A 889 -14.49 1.91 1.29
N GLN A 890 -14.42 2.94 0.44
CA GLN A 890 -13.33 3.16 -0.50
C GLN A 890 -12.57 4.41 -0.08
N GLU A 891 -11.25 4.31 -0.01
CA GLU A 891 -10.39 5.42 0.41
C GLU A 891 -9.32 5.65 -0.65
N PHE A 892 -9.13 6.90 -1.02
CA PHE A 892 -8.21 7.34 -2.06
C PHE A 892 -7.18 8.29 -1.45
N SER A 893 -5.90 7.95 -1.62
CA SER A 893 -4.78 8.84 -1.30
C SER A 893 -4.57 9.80 -2.47
N ILE A 894 -4.88 11.09 -2.26
CA ILE A 894 -4.87 12.10 -3.33
C ILE A 894 -3.53 12.82 -3.37
N LEU A 895 -3.05 13.21 -2.18
CA LEU A 895 -1.83 13.99 -2.02
C LEU A 895 -1.16 13.57 -0.72
N ASP A 896 0.10 13.16 -0.79
CA ASP A 896 0.88 12.87 0.42
C ASP A 896 1.48 14.15 1.00
N ASP A 897 2.20 14.98 0.24
CA ASP A 897 2.75 16.21 0.79
C ASP A 897 3.10 17.22 -0.32
N LYS A 898 2.58 18.45 -0.25
CA LYS A 898 2.90 19.50 -1.24
C LYS A 898 2.75 20.90 -0.66
N ASP A 899 3.77 21.71 -0.93
CA ASP A 899 3.75 23.16 -0.74
C ASP A 899 3.10 23.84 -1.96
N PHE A 900 2.15 24.72 -1.70
CA PHE A 900 1.51 25.56 -2.70
C PHE A 900 2.03 26.98 -2.54
N ASP A 901 2.70 27.49 -3.58
CA ASP A 901 3.18 28.87 -3.62
C ASP A 901 2.00 29.79 -3.96
N PHE A 902 1.60 30.63 -3.01
CA PHE A 902 0.51 31.60 -3.18
C PHE A 902 0.68 32.51 -4.41
N ASN A 903 1.93 32.91 -4.71
CA ASN A 903 2.27 33.76 -5.86
C ASN A 903 2.78 32.97 -7.07
N GLY A 904 2.98 31.66 -6.90
CA GLY A 904 3.51 30.78 -7.94
C GLY A 904 2.51 30.51 -9.06
N PRO A 905 2.96 29.87 -10.14
CA PRO A 905 2.08 29.47 -11.22
C PRO A 905 0.99 28.51 -10.72
N ALA A 906 -0.16 28.58 -11.39
CA ALA A 906 -1.30 27.70 -11.14
C ALA A 906 -0.92 26.23 -11.33
N THR A 907 -0.82 25.46 -10.25
CA THR A 907 -0.46 24.02 -10.30
C THR A 907 -1.38 23.14 -9.45
N PRO A 908 -2.70 23.17 -9.71
CA PRO A 908 -3.66 22.38 -8.95
C PRO A 908 -3.37 20.89 -9.06
N VAL A 909 -3.61 20.14 -7.99
CA VAL A 909 -3.76 18.69 -8.09
C VAL A 909 -5.22 18.42 -8.43
N TYR A 910 -5.48 17.80 -9.58
CA TYR A 910 -6.82 17.52 -10.08
C TYR A 910 -7.05 16.03 -10.27
N GLN A 911 -8.19 15.53 -9.81
CA GLN A 911 -8.60 14.14 -10.01
C GLN A 911 -10.10 14.04 -10.32
N LYS A 912 -10.43 13.26 -11.35
CA LYS A 912 -11.81 12.91 -11.74
C LYS A 912 -12.15 11.49 -11.29
N PHE A 913 -13.33 11.30 -10.73
CA PHE A 913 -13.85 10.02 -10.24
C PHE A 913 -15.14 9.66 -10.98
N GLU A 914 -15.06 8.71 -11.91
CA GLU A 914 -16.22 8.21 -12.64
C GLU A 914 -16.68 6.87 -12.07
N ASN A 915 -17.96 6.77 -11.75
CA ASN A 915 -18.66 5.60 -11.20
C ASN A 915 -18.12 5.06 -9.86
N LYS A 916 -17.05 5.64 -9.29
CA LYS A 916 -16.45 5.23 -8.01
C LYS A 916 -17.37 5.47 -6.82
N PHE A 917 -18.14 6.55 -6.86
CA PHE A 917 -19.07 6.96 -5.80
C PHE A 917 -20.55 6.73 -6.17
N ASN A 918 -20.84 5.93 -7.20
CA ASN A 918 -22.20 5.72 -7.67
C ASN A 918 -23.07 4.99 -6.63
N GLY A 919 -23.98 5.72 -5.99
CA GLY A 919 -24.85 5.21 -4.92
C GLY A 919 -24.25 5.30 -3.52
N VAL A 920 -23.12 5.99 -3.36
CA VAL A 920 -22.48 6.20 -2.06
C VAL A 920 -23.33 7.13 -1.19
N GLN A 921 -23.57 6.71 0.05
CA GLN A 921 -24.39 7.44 1.03
C GLN A 921 -23.56 8.36 1.93
N GLU A 922 -22.23 8.18 1.96
CA GLU A 922 -21.32 8.91 2.84
C GLU A 922 -20.01 9.21 2.12
N PHE A 923 -19.51 10.43 2.25
CA PHE A 923 -18.18 10.78 1.77
C PHE A 923 -17.51 11.78 2.70
N SER A 924 -16.17 11.75 2.72
CA SER A 924 -15.37 12.67 3.53
C SER A 924 -14.02 12.98 2.91
N ILE A 925 -13.51 14.16 3.22
CA ILE A 925 -12.15 14.62 2.89
C ILE A 925 -11.43 14.87 4.21
N THR A 926 -10.25 14.26 4.36
CA THR A 926 -9.37 14.45 5.52
C THR A 926 -8.01 14.93 5.04
N CYS A 927 -7.44 15.96 5.66
CA CYS A 927 -6.08 16.39 5.36
C CYS A 927 -5.46 17.15 6.53
N TRP A 928 -4.13 17.26 6.50
CA TRP A 928 -3.38 18.19 7.33
C TRP A 928 -3.03 19.44 6.51
N ILE A 929 -3.23 20.61 7.09
CA ILE A 929 -2.89 21.88 6.46
C ILE A 929 -1.94 22.69 7.34
N LYS A 930 -1.03 23.45 6.72
CA LYS A 930 -0.16 24.41 7.40
C LYS A 930 -0.15 25.71 6.61
N ILE A 931 -0.73 26.75 7.18
CA ILE A 931 -0.84 28.07 6.53
C ILE A 931 0.52 28.77 6.64
N ALA A 932 1.04 29.31 5.54
CA ALA A 932 2.33 29.97 5.51
C ALA A 932 2.30 31.33 6.24
N PRO A 933 3.37 31.68 6.98
CA PRO A 933 3.52 33.01 7.57
C PRO A 933 3.71 34.07 6.48
N ASN A 934 3.35 35.32 6.79
CA ASN A 934 3.60 36.51 5.97
C ASN A 934 2.97 36.53 4.56
N VAL A 935 1.95 35.70 4.29
CA VAL A 935 1.15 35.77 3.07
C VAL A 935 -0.06 36.67 3.30
N ALA A 936 -0.33 37.59 2.36
CA ALA A 936 -1.53 38.42 2.39
C ALA A 936 -2.77 37.55 2.15
N ARG A 937 -3.60 37.38 3.18
CA ARG A 937 -4.80 36.50 3.16
C ARG A 937 -6.10 37.26 2.82
N THR A 938 -5.99 38.42 2.17
CA THR A 938 -7.13 39.26 1.76
C THR A 938 -7.86 38.73 0.52
N LEU A 939 -7.24 37.81 -0.22
CA LEU A 939 -7.82 37.17 -1.41
C LEU A 939 -8.30 35.76 -1.07
N TRP A 940 -9.35 35.33 -1.78
CA TRP A 940 -9.83 33.96 -1.73
C TRP A 940 -8.79 32.97 -2.29
N THR A 941 -8.48 31.96 -1.49
CA THR A 941 -7.60 30.85 -1.87
C THR A 941 -8.30 29.52 -1.64
N SER A 942 -8.03 28.54 -2.50
CA SER A 942 -8.70 27.24 -2.45
C SER A 942 -7.78 26.19 -1.83
N GLY A 943 -8.20 25.58 -0.71
CA GLY A 943 -7.52 24.41 -0.16
C GLY A 943 -7.92 23.15 -0.91
N TYR A 944 -9.21 22.86 -0.99
CA TYR A 944 -9.76 21.85 -1.90
C TYR A 944 -11.18 22.20 -2.35
N HIS A 945 -11.56 21.69 -3.52
CA HIS A 945 -12.87 21.89 -4.12
C HIS A 945 -13.39 20.56 -4.66
N PHE A 946 -14.42 20.00 -4.01
CA PHE A 946 -15.07 18.76 -4.43
C PHE A 946 -16.42 19.05 -5.09
N ASN A 947 -16.59 18.64 -6.34
CA ASN A 947 -17.72 18.99 -7.21
C ASN A 947 -18.38 17.71 -7.75
N SER A 948 -19.72 17.65 -7.75
CA SER A 948 -20.49 16.49 -8.19
C SER A 948 -21.10 16.62 -9.59
N ASN A 949 -20.83 17.71 -10.30
CA ASN A 949 -21.38 17.99 -11.62
C ASN A 949 -20.44 17.49 -12.73
N GLU A 950 -21.02 17.03 -13.84
CA GLU A 950 -20.26 16.57 -15.01
C GLU A 950 -19.48 17.70 -15.70
N GLN A 951 -20.09 18.89 -15.75
CA GLN A 951 -19.44 20.12 -16.17
C GLN A 951 -19.22 20.97 -14.93
N PRO A 952 -18.03 20.91 -14.32
CA PRO A 952 -17.76 21.58 -13.06
C PRO A 952 -17.65 23.09 -13.26
N ALA A 953 -18.36 23.84 -12.44
CA ALA A 953 -18.26 25.28 -12.33
C ALA A 953 -18.08 25.66 -10.85
N ASP A 954 -18.01 26.97 -10.56
CA ASP A 954 -17.99 27.47 -9.20
C ASP A 954 -19.20 28.37 -8.96
N MET A 955 -20.05 27.98 -7.99
CA MET A 955 -21.24 28.73 -7.58
C MET A 955 -22.25 29.04 -8.70
N GLU A 956 -22.33 28.22 -9.75
CA GLU A 956 -23.33 28.43 -10.80
C GLU A 956 -24.59 27.60 -10.54
N LYS A 957 -24.43 26.40 -9.94
CA LYS A 957 -25.52 25.45 -9.71
C LYS A 957 -25.26 24.53 -8.52
N LEU A 958 -26.31 23.86 -8.06
CA LEU A 958 -26.20 22.79 -7.05
C LEU A 958 -25.20 21.74 -7.51
N GLY A 959 -24.42 21.18 -6.58
CA GLY A 959 -23.35 20.25 -6.91
C GLY A 959 -21.96 20.89 -7.07
N ASP A 960 -21.88 22.19 -7.35
CA ASP A 960 -20.58 22.80 -7.64
C ASP A 960 -19.64 22.73 -6.44
N ARG A 961 -20.16 23.00 -5.25
CA ARG A 961 -19.44 22.91 -3.98
C ARG A 961 -20.01 21.80 -3.12
N THR A 962 -19.73 20.55 -3.47
CA THR A 962 -20.19 19.39 -2.68
C THR A 962 -19.50 19.32 -1.31
N LEU A 963 -18.18 19.46 -1.29
CA LEU A 963 -17.39 19.68 -0.06
C LEU A 963 -16.20 20.54 -0.44
N SER A 964 -16.19 21.79 -0.04
CA SER A 964 -15.10 22.69 -0.40
C SER A 964 -14.51 23.36 0.85
N PHE A 965 -13.28 23.83 0.70
CA PHE A 965 -12.54 24.52 1.76
C PHE A 965 -11.72 25.64 1.13
N PHE A 966 -11.91 26.86 1.62
CA PHE A 966 -11.23 28.06 1.18
C PHE A 966 -10.63 28.82 2.38
N ILE A 967 -9.65 29.70 2.12
CA ILE A 967 -9.15 30.66 3.11
C ILE A 967 -9.37 32.08 2.61
N ILE A 968 -9.90 32.94 3.49
CA ILE A 968 -10.00 34.38 3.32
C ILE A 968 -10.02 35.10 4.67
N ASN A 969 -9.34 36.24 4.80
CA ASN A 969 -9.39 37.13 5.96
C ASN A 969 -9.19 36.43 7.33
N ASN A 970 -8.20 35.54 7.42
CA ASN A 970 -7.96 34.70 8.62
C ASN A 970 -9.14 33.78 9.00
N MET A 971 -9.97 33.40 8.04
CA MET A 971 -11.06 32.44 8.20
C MET A 971 -10.82 31.23 7.31
N LEU A 972 -11.10 30.05 7.86
CA LEU A 972 -11.35 28.83 7.09
C LEU A 972 -12.83 28.81 6.70
N HIS A 973 -13.13 28.92 5.41
CA HIS A 973 -14.48 28.96 4.86
C HIS A 973 -14.86 27.59 4.30
N PHE A 974 -15.92 27.00 4.81
CA PHE A 974 -16.40 25.67 4.42
C PHE A 974 -17.79 25.76 3.78
N PRO A 975 -17.87 25.94 2.45
CA PRO A 975 -19.13 25.91 1.74
C PRO A 975 -19.50 24.49 1.31
N THR A 976 -20.81 24.28 1.24
CA THR A 976 -21.51 23.14 0.69
C THR A 976 -22.76 23.63 -0.07
N TYR A 977 -23.56 22.75 -0.66
CA TYR A 977 -24.88 23.11 -1.17
C TYR A 977 -25.98 22.33 -0.45
N ASP A 978 -27.21 22.83 -0.52
CA ASP A 978 -28.39 22.11 -0.04
C ASP A 978 -29.45 22.06 -1.15
N LEU A 979 -29.72 20.85 -1.62
CA LEU A 979 -30.75 20.55 -2.59
C LEU A 979 -32.15 20.87 -2.03
N ALA A 980 -32.39 20.66 -0.73
CA ALA A 980 -33.71 20.83 -0.13
C ALA A 980 -34.17 22.30 -0.14
N THR A 981 -33.25 23.24 0.14
CA THR A 981 -33.55 24.68 0.08
C THR A 981 -33.13 25.35 -1.23
N ASN A 982 -32.64 24.59 -2.21
CA ASN A 982 -32.02 25.12 -3.44
C ASN A 982 -30.90 26.16 -3.16
N ASN A 983 -30.13 25.96 -2.10
CA ASN A 983 -29.03 26.86 -1.74
C ASN A 983 -27.71 26.32 -2.33
N ILE A 984 -27.18 27.00 -3.34
CA ILE A 984 -25.96 26.57 -4.05
C ILE A 984 -24.66 26.82 -3.26
N ASN A 985 -24.72 27.55 -2.14
CA ASN A 985 -23.53 27.97 -1.37
C ASN A 985 -23.87 28.17 0.12
N LEU A 986 -24.34 27.13 0.78
CA LEU A 986 -24.51 27.10 2.23
C LEU A 986 -23.13 26.98 2.89
N TYR A 987 -22.75 27.89 3.80
CA TYR A 987 -21.40 27.88 4.38
C TYR A 987 -21.37 28.21 5.87
N GLN A 988 -20.27 27.81 6.50
CA GLN A 988 -19.87 28.25 7.83
C GLN A 988 -18.37 28.51 7.85
N ASN A 989 -17.91 29.32 8.82
CA ASN A 989 -16.52 29.75 8.93
C ASN A 989 -15.91 29.33 10.26
N ILE A 990 -14.59 29.13 10.27
CA ILE A 990 -13.78 29.03 11.49
C ILE A 990 -12.70 30.10 11.43
N ASP A 991 -12.74 31.03 12.37
CA ASP A 991 -11.68 32.02 12.54
C ASP A 991 -10.40 31.36 13.06
N PHE A 992 -9.24 31.84 12.62
CA PHE A 992 -7.95 31.50 13.18
C PHE A 992 -7.12 32.75 13.44
N THR A 993 -6.19 32.65 14.39
CA THR A 993 -5.33 33.77 14.81
C THR A 993 -3.97 33.71 14.11
N ASP A 994 -3.23 34.82 14.12
CA ASP A 994 -1.86 34.83 13.59
C ASP A 994 -0.93 33.85 14.34
N ALA A 995 -1.22 33.55 15.62
CA ALA A 995 -0.48 32.54 16.39
C ALA A 995 -0.69 31.10 15.87
N GLN A 996 -1.76 30.86 15.11
CA GLN A 996 -2.05 29.57 14.47
C GLN A 996 -1.48 29.47 13.05
N VAL A 997 -0.95 30.57 12.50
CA VAL A 997 -0.23 30.56 11.23
C VAL A 997 1.12 29.85 11.42
N GLY A 998 1.50 29.01 10.46
CA GLY A 998 2.68 28.15 10.58
C GLY A 998 2.48 26.96 11.51
N VAL A 999 1.27 26.72 12.02
CA VAL A 999 0.92 25.54 12.83
C VAL A 999 0.12 24.56 11.98
N TRP A 1000 0.38 23.25 12.16
CA TRP A 1000 -0.41 22.21 11.49
C TRP A 1000 -1.84 22.16 12.05
N ALA A 1001 -2.81 22.01 11.16
CA ALA A 1001 -4.21 21.77 11.50
C ALA A 1001 -4.73 20.52 10.79
N LEU A 1002 -5.53 19.73 11.50
CA LEU A 1002 -6.27 18.60 10.93
C LEU A 1002 -7.64 19.12 10.50
N VAL A 1003 -7.97 18.95 9.22
CA VAL A 1003 -9.28 19.24 8.64
C VAL A 1003 -9.95 17.93 8.25
N TYR A 1004 -11.19 17.76 8.69
CA TYR A 1004 -12.06 16.66 8.33
C TYR A 1004 -13.43 17.21 7.93
N HIS A 1005 -13.82 17.08 6.66
CA HIS A 1005 -15.09 17.56 6.12
C HIS A 1005 -15.86 16.38 5.55
N ALA A 1006 -17.06 16.10 6.06
CA ALA A 1006 -17.81 14.89 5.76
C ALA A 1006 -19.29 15.16 5.54
N TYR A 1007 -19.95 14.28 4.80
CA TYR A 1007 -21.39 14.29 4.55
C TYR A 1007 -21.99 12.88 4.68
N THR A 1008 -23.23 12.79 5.17
CA THR A 1008 -24.04 11.58 5.14
C THR A 1008 -25.46 11.86 4.66
N ASN A 1009 -25.91 11.06 3.70
CA ASN A 1009 -27.29 11.08 3.19
C ASN A 1009 -28.27 10.46 4.18
N ASN A 1010 -27.84 9.46 4.97
CA ASN A 1010 -28.71 8.83 5.98
C ASN A 1010 -29.11 9.79 7.10
N GLY A 1011 -28.28 10.80 7.38
CA GLY A 1011 -28.56 11.82 8.39
C GLY A 1011 -28.90 13.19 7.82
N ASN A 1012 -28.93 13.35 6.48
CA ASN A 1012 -29.03 14.64 5.78
C ASN A 1012 -28.19 15.73 6.46
N LYS A 1013 -26.89 15.47 6.63
CA LYS A 1013 -26.02 16.41 7.36
C LYS A 1013 -24.61 16.42 6.83
N ALA A 1014 -24.03 17.61 6.79
CA ALA A 1014 -22.59 17.80 6.62
C ALA A 1014 -21.94 18.22 7.95
N PHE A 1015 -20.67 17.87 8.11
CA PHE A 1015 -19.92 18.00 9.34
C PHE A 1015 -18.48 18.42 9.03
N VAL A 1016 -17.97 19.42 9.75
CA VAL A 1016 -16.57 19.82 9.69
C VAL A 1016 -15.97 19.73 11.08
N PHE A 1017 -14.81 19.09 11.17
CA PHE A 1017 -13.92 19.13 12.31
C PHE A 1017 -12.61 19.77 11.87
N ASN A 1018 -12.20 20.83 12.57
CA ASN A 1018 -10.90 21.44 12.40
C ASN A 1018 -10.21 21.58 13.75
N GLN A 1019 -8.96 21.18 13.86
CA GLN A 1019 -8.17 21.42 15.06
C GLN A 1019 -6.81 21.94 14.63
N PHE A 1020 -6.32 23.02 15.22
CA PHE A 1020 -4.90 23.41 15.13
C PHE A 1020 -4.12 22.71 16.24
N ASN A 1021 -2.83 22.43 16.01
CA ASN A 1021 -2.00 21.82 17.05
C ASN A 1021 -2.02 22.68 18.32
N ASN A 1022 -2.17 22.06 19.49
CA ASN A 1022 -2.34 22.71 20.80
C ASN A 1022 -3.59 23.62 20.95
N SER A 1023 -4.57 23.55 20.03
CA SER A 1023 -5.86 24.25 20.15
C SER A 1023 -7.01 23.28 20.43
N LYS A 1024 -8.10 23.80 21.00
CA LYS A 1024 -9.37 23.05 21.07
C LYS A 1024 -9.93 22.86 19.65
N PRO A 1025 -10.61 21.74 19.37
CA PRO A 1025 -11.24 21.54 18.07
C PRO A 1025 -12.42 22.50 17.87
N SER A 1026 -12.55 23.00 16.64
CA SER A 1026 -13.72 23.71 16.14
C SER A 1026 -14.58 22.74 15.32
N ILE A 1027 -15.88 22.72 15.60
CA ILE A 1027 -16.84 21.82 14.96
C ILE A 1027 -17.94 22.65 14.31
N LEU A 1028 -18.20 22.41 13.02
CA LEU A 1028 -19.31 23.00 12.28
C LEU A 1028 -20.30 21.89 11.90
N ASN A 1029 -21.59 22.15 12.13
CA ASN A 1029 -22.67 21.22 11.78
C ASN A 1029 -23.59 21.90 10.78
N PHE A 1030 -23.87 21.21 9.67
CA PHE A 1030 -24.86 21.62 8.69
C PHE A 1030 -26.02 20.63 8.74
N PRO A 1031 -27.01 20.86 9.62
CA PRO A 1031 -28.16 19.98 9.74
C PRO A 1031 -29.09 20.13 8.54
N ASN A 1032 -29.79 19.04 8.19
CA ASN A 1032 -30.81 18.99 7.14
C ASN A 1032 -30.30 19.34 5.73
N VAL A 1033 -29.02 19.14 5.46
CA VAL A 1033 -28.43 19.33 4.13
C VAL A 1033 -28.62 18.09 3.28
N VAL A 1034 -29.11 18.27 2.06
CA VAL A 1034 -29.30 17.19 1.08
C VAL A 1034 -28.37 17.40 -0.10
N HIS A 1035 -27.51 16.42 -0.38
CA HIS A 1035 -26.65 16.41 -1.56
C HIS A 1035 -27.21 15.44 -2.62
N GLN A 1036 -27.21 15.85 -3.89
CA GLN A 1036 -27.41 14.92 -4.99
C GLN A 1036 -26.30 13.85 -5.06
N VAL A 1037 -26.70 12.61 -5.40
CA VAL A 1037 -25.77 11.52 -5.70
C VAL A 1037 -25.34 11.64 -7.16
N SER A 1038 -24.02 11.66 -7.41
CA SER A 1038 -23.49 11.75 -8.77
C SER A 1038 -22.75 10.49 -9.20
N LYS A 1039 -22.69 10.27 -10.52
CA LYS A 1039 -21.79 9.28 -11.12
C LYS A 1039 -20.39 9.85 -11.34
N ILE A 1040 -20.24 11.18 -11.34
CA ILE A 1040 -18.99 11.86 -11.63
C ILE A 1040 -18.69 12.85 -10.51
N TYR A 1041 -17.48 12.75 -9.96
CA TYR A 1041 -16.96 13.74 -9.03
C TYR A 1041 -15.62 14.27 -9.50
N HIS A 1042 -15.36 15.53 -9.18
CA HIS A 1042 -14.11 16.21 -9.48
C HIS A 1042 -13.52 16.77 -8.19
N LEU A 1043 -12.22 16.59 -7.98
CA LEU A 1043 -11.50 17.14 -6.84
C LEU A 1043 -10.32 17.98 -7.34
N TRP A 1044 -10.30 19.26 -6.98
CA TRP A 1044 -9.13 20.12 -7.10
C TRP A 1044 -8.54 20.36 -5.72
N VAL A 1045 -7.21 20.39 -5.63
CA VAL A 1045 -6.46 20.67 -4.39
C VAL A 1045 -5.43 21.76 -4.66
N GLY A 1046 -5.38 22.73 -3.76
CA GLY A 1046 -4.44 23.83 -3.74
C GLY A 1046 -4.75 24.98 -4.69
N GLN A 1047 -5.55 24.76 -5.74
CA GLN A 1047 -6.14 25.84 -6.53
C GLN A 1047 -7.37 25.30 -7.25
N SER A 1048 -8.41 26.11 -7.40
CA SER A 1048 -9.59 25.74 -8.20
C SER A 1048 -10.12 26.97 -8.93
N PHE A 1049 -10.45 26.84 -10.21
CA PHE A 1049 -11.05 27.92 -11.01
C PHE A 1049 -10.27 29.24 -10.91
N ALA A 1050 -10.96 30.36 -10.63
CA ALA A 1050 -10.38 31.69 -10.54
C ALA A 1050 -9.69 31.99 -9.19
N TYR A 1051 -9.72 31.07 -8.23
CA TYR A 1051 -9.13 31.28 -6.91
C TYR A 1051 -7.60 31.21 -6.94
N LYS A 1052 -6.96 31.93 -6.03
CA LYS A 1052 -5.50 31.88 -5.86
C LYS A 1052 -5.07 30.56 -5.21
N ASN A 1053 -3.78 30.26 -5.35
CA ASN A 1053 -3.17 29.08 -4.75
C ASN A 1053 -3.33 29.10 -3.22
N PHE A 1054 -3.51 27.93 -2.63
CA PHE A 1054 -3.50 27.74 -1.19
C PHE A 1054 -2.21 28.33 -0.60
N PRO A 1055 -2.29 29.21 0.41
CA PRO A 1055 -1.12 29.90 0.93
C PRO A 1055 -0.42 29.03 1.97
N GLY A 1056 0.13 27.88 1.58
CA GLY A 1056 0.75 26.96 2.52
C GLY A 1056 0.92 25.53 2.01
N ARG A 1057 0.99 24.60 2.96
CA ARG A 1057 1.24 23.17 2.72
C ARG A 1057 0.02 22.33 3.01
N ILE A 1058 -0.24 21.32 2.18
CA ILE A 1058 -1.25 20.29 2.42
C ILE A 1058 -0.56 18.93 2.44
N ASN A 1059 -0.84 18.13 3.46
CA ASN A 1059 -0.26 16.82 3.70
C ASN A 1059 -1.38 15.78 3.96
N ASN A 1060 -1.17 14.56 3.50
CA ASN A 1060 -1.99 13.38 3.73
C ASN A 1060 -3.47 13.62 3.39
N LEU A 1061 -3.76 14.22 2.24
CA LEU A 1061 -5.13 14.42 1.76
C LEU A 1061 -5.70 13.08 1.28
N ARG A 1062 -6.77 12.66 1.95
CA ARG A 1062 -7.53 11.44 1.69
C ARG A 1062 -8.98 11.78 1.35
N LEU A 1063 -9.51 11.15 0.30
CA LEU A 1063 -10.93 11.17 -0.03
C LEU A 1063 -11.53 9.79 0.27
N CYS A 1064 -12.60 9.74 1.03
CA CYS A 1064 -13.30 8.52 1.39
C CYS A 1064 -14.73 8.56 0.84
N GLY A 1065 -15.23 7.46 0.29
CA GLY A 1065 -16.65 7.27 0.03
C GLY A 1065 -17.12 5.84 0.27
N GLY A 1066 -18.34 5.70 0.79
CA GLY A 1066 -18.91 4.42 1.22
C GLY A 1066 -19.16 4.39 2.72
N SER A 1067 -19.71 3.30 3.22
CA SER A 1067 -20.11 3.18 4.62
C SER A 1067 -18.95 3.37 5.59
N GLY A 1068 -19.12 4.21 6.60
CA GLY A 1068 -18.12 4.49 7.65
C GLY A 1068 -17.12 5.58 7.28
N CYS A 1069 -17.33 6.27 6.15
CA CYS A 1069 -16.59 7.48 5.78
C CYS A 1069 -17.10 8.71 6.52
N TYR A 1070 -18.35 8.72 7.01
CA TYR A 1070 -18.87 9.77 7.87
C TYR A 1070 -18.71 9.41 9.36
N ARG A 1071 -18.24 10.36 10.18
CA ARG A 1071 -17.94 10.16 11.61
C ARG A 1071 -17.99 11.51 12.33
N GLU A 1072 -18.67 11.57 13.47
CA GLU A 1072 -18.68 12.76 14.35
C GLU A 1072 -17.87 12.54 15.63
N GLN A 1073 -17.61 11.28 15.99
CA GLN A 1073 -16.95 10.89 17.22
C GLN A 1073 -15.58 10.26 16.94
N GLY A 1074 -14.69 10.33 17.93
CA GLY A 1074 -13.36 9.70 17.86
C GLY A 1074 -12.34 10.42 16.99
N LEU A 1075 -12.64 11.64 16.52
CA LEU A 1075 -11.69 12.50 15.82
C LEU A 1075 -10.78 13.16 16.86
N LYS A 1076 -9.49 12.82 16.84
CA LYS A 1076 -8.44 13.42 17.66
C LYS A 1076 -7.19 13.57 16.81
N MET A 1077 -6.42 14.64 17.01
CA MET A 1077 -5.02 14.65 16.62
C MET A 1077 -4.29 13.57 17.43
N ASN A 1078 -3.74 12.57 16.73
CA ASN A 1078 -2.81 11.61 17.31
C ASN A 1078 -1.38 12.01 16.98
#